data_AF-A0A381I706-F1
#
_entry.id   AF-A0A381I706-F1
#
_cell.length_a   1.000
_cell.length_b   1.000
_cell.length_c   1.000
_cell.angle_alpha   90.00
_cell.angle_beta   90.00
_cell.angle_gamma   90.00
#
_symmetry.space_group_name_H-M   'P 1'
#
loop_
_entity.id
_entity.type
_entity.pdbx_description
1 polymer ?
#
loop_
_entity_poly.entity_id
_entity_poly.type
_entity_poly.pdbx_seq_one_letter_code
_entity_poly.pdbx_strand_id
1 'polypeptide(L)'
;MSLISKEELIKLAYSIRPRENEYKTILTNLDEYNKLTTNNNENKYLQLKKLNESIDVFMNKYKTSSRNRALSNLKKDILKEVILIKNSNTSPVEKNLHFVWIGGEVSDIALEYIKQWADINAEYNIKLWYDSEAFLVNTLKKAIVESSTTEALQLLEEEIQNPQFDNMKFYKKRMEFIYDRQKRFINYYKSQINKPTVPTIDDIIKSHLVSEYNRDETVLESYRTNSLRKINSNHGIDIRANSLFTEQELLNIYSQELLNRGNLAAASDIVRLLALKNFGGVYLDVDMLPGIHSDLFKTISRPSSIGLDRWEMIKLEAIMKYKKYINNYTSENFDKLDQQLKDNFKLIIESKSEKSEIFSKLENLNVSDLEIKIAFALGSVINQALISKQGSYLTNLVIEQVKNRYQFLNQHLNPAIESDNNFTDTTKIFHDSLFNSATAENSMFLTKIAPYLQVGFMPEARSTISLSGPGAYASAYYDFINLQENTIEKTLKASDLIEFKFPENNLSQLTEQEINSLWSFDQASAKYQFEKYVRDYTGGSLSEDNGVDFNKNTALDKNYLLNNKIPSNNVEEAGSKNYVHYIIQLQGDDISYEATCNLFSKNPKNSIIIQRNMNESAKSYFLSDDGESILELNKYRIPERLKNKEKVKVTFIGHGKDEFNTSEFARLSVDSLSNEISSFLDTIKLDISPKNVEVNLLGCNMFSYDFNVEETYPGKLLLSIMDKITSTLPDVNKNSITIGANQYEVRINSEGRKELLAHSGKWINKEEAIMSDLSSKEYIFFDSIDNKLKAKSKNIPGLASISEDIKTLLLDASVSPDTKFILNNLKLNIESSIGDYIYYEKLEPVKNIIHNSIDDLIDEFNLLENVSDELYELKKLNNLDEKYLISFEDISKNNSTYSVRFINKSNGESVYVETEKEIFSKYSEHITKEISTIKNSIITDVNGNLLDNIQLDHTSQVNTLNAAFFIQSLIDYSSNKDVLNDLSTSVKVQLYAQLFSTGLNTIYDSIQLVNLISNAVNDTINVLPTITEGIPIVSTILDGINLGAAIKELLDEHDPLLKKELEAKVGVLAINMSLSIAATVASIVGIGAEVYYFLITYSWYICRNTFIS
;
A
#
# COMPACT_ATOMS: atom_id res chain seq x y z
N MET A 1 -18.10 -13.37 22.38
CA MET A 1 -18.87 -14.26 21.50
C MET A 1 -18.14 -15.58 21.47
N SER A 2 -18.80 -16.71 21.64
CA SER A 2 -18.17 -18.01 21.42
C SER A 2 -18.23 -18.37 19.94
N LEU A 3 -17.30 -19.20 19.47
CA LEU A 3 -17.41 -19.84 18.15
C LEU A 3 -18.71 -20.65 18.05
N ILE A 4 -19.11 -20.98 16.81
CA ILE A 4 -20.24 -21.85 16.56
C ILE A 4 -20.08 -23.20 17.27
N SER A 5 -21.19 -23.79 17.70
CA SER A 5 -21.20 -25.09 18.33
C SER A 5 -20.85 -26.20 17.33
N LYS A 6 -20.41 -27.34 17.87
CA LYS A 6 -20.19 -28.56 17.10
C LYS A 6 -21.46 -28.96 16.33
N GLU A 7 -22.62 -28.85 16.96
CA GLU A 7 -23.92 -29.20 16.40
C GLU A 7 -24.32 -28.28 15.25
N GLU A 8 -24.02 -26.98 15.35
CA GLU A 8 -24.24 -26.02 14.27
C GLU A 8 -23.32 -26.30 13.08
N LEU A 9 -22.02 -26.51 13.31
CA LEU A 9 -21.08 -26.82 12.22
C LEU A 9 -21.47 -28.11 11.48
N ILE A 10 -21.94 -29.13 12.20
CA ILE A 10 -22.41 -30.39 11.58
C ILE A 10 -23.54 -30.15 10.58
N LYS A 11 -24.45 -29.21 10.89
CA LYS A 11 -25.59 -28.87 10.02
C LYS A 11 -25.14 -27.98 8.85
N LEU A 12 -24.33 -26.96 9.14
CA LEU A 12 -23.84 -26.00 8.15
C LEU A 12 -22.91 -26.64 7.11
N ALA A 13 -22.00 -27.50 7.56
CA ALA A 13 -21.03 -28.17 6.69
C ALA A 13 -21.50 -29.56 6.26
N TYR A 14 -22.75 -29.70 5.81
CA TYR A 14 -23.29 -31.00 5.34
C TYR A 14 -22.63 -31.46 4.03
N SER A 15 -22.55 -32.78 3.85
CA SER A 15 -22.16 -33.40 2.59
C SER A 15 -22.87 -34.73 2.44
N ILE A 16 -23.15 -35.12 1.19
CA ILE A 16 -23.73 -36.43 0.85
C ILE A 16 -22.76 -37.57 1.19
N ARG A 17 -21.45 -37.28 1.23
CA ARG A 17 -20.41 -38.23 1.63
C ARG A 17 -20.40 -38.47 3.15
N PRO A 18 -20.03 -39.68 3.60
CA PRO A 18 -19.92 -39.97 5.04
C PRO A 18 -18.90 -39.03 5.71
N ARG A 19 -19.05 -38.81 7.02
CA ARG A 19 -18.13 -37.96 7.78
C ARG A 19 -16.70 -38.52 7.73
N GLU A 20 -15.83 -37.76 7.09
CA GLU A 20 -14.42 -38.03 6.90
C GLU A 20 -13.68 -38.04 8.26
N ASN A 21 -12.56 -38.75 8.34
CA ASN A 21 -11.84 -38.89 9.61
C ASN A 21 -11.26 -37.54 10.08
N GLU A 22 -10.67 -36.79 9.16
CA GLU A 22 -10.14 -35.46 9.41
C GLU A 22 -11.26 -34.48 9.80
N TYR A 23 -12.46 -34.62 9.22
CA TYR A 23 -13.62 -33.83 9.64
C TYR A 23 -14.07 -34.15 11.07
N LYS A 24 -14.00 -35.42 11.50
CA LYS A 24 -14.24 -35.78 12.92
C LYS A 24 -13.20 -35.14 13.85
N THR A 25 -11.95 -35.02 13.42
CA THR A 25 -10.91 -34.31 14.17
C THR A 25 -11.27 -32.83 14.34
N ILE A 26 -11.70 -32.15 13.27
CA ILE A 26 -12.17 -30.75 13.34
C ILE A 26 -13.32 -30.61 14.36
N LEU A 27 -14.33 -31.48 14.27
CA LEU A 27 -15.47 -31.48 15.20
C LEU A 27 -15.04 -31.72 16.65
N THR A 28 -13.98 -32.51 16.86
CA THR A 28 -13.44 -32.78 18.19
C THR A 28 -12.68 -31.57 18.72
N ASN A 29 -11.79 -30.98 17.92
CA ASN A 29 -11.03 -29.79 18.29
C ASN A 29 -11.93 -28.58 18.58
N LEU A 30 -13.00 -28.38 17.80
CA LEU A 30 -13.99 -27.32 18.01
C LEU A 30 -14.76 -27.53 19.33
N ASP A 31 -15.18 -28.77 19.58
CA ASP A 31 -15.88 -29.14 20.81
C ASP A 31 -14.99 -28.98 22.05
N GLU A 32 -13.71 -29.38 21.95
CA GLU A 32 -12.69 -29.16 22.97
C GLU A 32 -12.49 -27.66 23.25
N TYR A 33 -12.38 -26.82 22.21
CA TYR A 33 -12.24 -25.37 22.36
C TYR A 33 -13.44 -24.77 23.09
N ASN A 34 -14.67 -25.09 22.65
CA ASN A 34 -15.90 -24.58 23.26
C ASN A 34 -16.11 -25.08 24.71
N LYS A 35 -15.50 -26.21 25.08
CA LYS A 35 -15.55 -26.78 26.43
C LYS A 35 -14.38 -26.35 27.32
N LEU A 36 -13.46 -25.52 26.83
CA LEU A 36 -12.34 -25.03 27.66
C LEU A 36 -12.87 -24.22 28.85
N THR A 37 -12.57 -24.70 30.05
CA THR A 37 -12.93 -24.03 31.31
C THR A 37 -11.85 -23.05 31.78
N THR A 38 -10.69 -23.01 31.12
CA THR A 38 -9.57 -22.15 31.50
C THR A 38 -9.78 -20.71 31.03
N ASN A 39 -9.37 -19.75 31.87
CA ASN A 39 -9.34 -18.33 31.53
C ASN A 39 -8.00 -17.86 30.97
N ASN A 40 -6.99 -18.73 30.88
CA ASN A 40 -5.68 -18.41 30.32
C ASN A 40 -5.79 -18.25 28.79
N ASN A 41 -5.36 -17.08 28.27
CA ASN A 41 -5.50 -16.72 26.87
C ASN A 41 -4.57 -17.54 25.95
N GLU A 42 -3.36 -17.88 26.41
CA GLU A 42 -2.40 -18.68 25.64
C GLU A 42 -2.93 -20.07 25.32
N ASN A 43 -3.53 -20.76 26.29
CA ASN A 43 -4.15 -22.06 26.06
C ASN A 43 -5.32 -21.99 25.07
N LYS A 44 -6.12 -20.91 25.14
CA LYS A 44 -7.21 -20.69 24.17
C LYS A 44 -6.65 -20.48 22.77
N TYR A 45 -5.62 -19.64 22.63
CA TYR A 45 -4.95 -19.37 21.37
C TYR A 45 -4.35 -20.65 20.76
N LEU A 46 -3.63 -21.46 21.54
CA LEU A 46 -3.02 -22.71 21.06
C LEU A 46 -4.06 -23.75 20.64
N GLN A 47 -5.16 -23.89 21.38
CA GLN A 47 -6.25 -24.80 20.98
C GLN A 47 -6.95 -24.32 19.70
N LEU A 48 -7.10 -23.01 19.54
CA LEU A 48 -7.66 -22.39 18.35
C LEU A 48 -6.74 -22.59 17.13
N LYS A 49 -5.43 -22.48 17.33
CA LYS A 49 -4.41 -22.81 16.32
C LYS A 49 -4.52 -24.27 15.86
N LYS A 50 -4.59 -25.22 16.81
CA LYS A 50 -4.80 -26.65 16.52
C LYS A 50 -6.09 -26.90 15.71
N LEU A 51 -7.18 -26.19 16.03
CA LEU A 51 -8.42 -26.24 15.25
C LEU A 51 -8.18 -25.75 13.81
N ASN A 52 -7.56 -24.57 13.65
CA ASN A 52 -7.28 -23.98 12.35
C ASN A 52 -6.41 -24.88 11.45
N GLU A 53 -5.35 -25.46 12.00
CA GLU A 53 -4.48 -26.42 11.30
C GLU A 53 -5.25 -27.68 10.88
N SER A 54 -6.13 -28.20 11.75
CA SER A 54 -6.95 -29.38 11.42
C SER A 54 -7.92 -29.12 10.27
N ILE A 55 -8.38 -27.87 10.11
CA ILE A 55 -9.17 -27.45 8.96
C ILE A 55 -8.33 -27.46 7.69
N ASP A 56 -7.10 -26.93 7.73
CA ASP A 56 -6.18 -26.93 6.58
C ASP A 56 -5.82 -28.34 6.12
N VAL A 57 -5.59 -29.27 7.07
CA VAL A 57 -5.36 -30.69 6.76
C VAL A 57 -6.54 -31.28 5.98
N PHE A 58 -7.78 -30.99 6.40
CA PHE A 58 -8.97 -31.44 5.68
C PHE A 58 -9.10 -30.80 4.30
N MET A 59 -9.01 -29.46 4.22
CA MET A 59 -9.23 -28.71 2.97
C MET A 59 -8.18 -29.05 1.91
N ASN A 60 -6.93 -29.26 2.32
CA ASN A 60 -5.85 -29.67 1.41
C ASN A 60 -6.02 -31.10 0.90
N LYS A 61 -6.51 -32.02 1.75
CA LYS A 61 -6.74 -33.43 1.39
C LYS A 61 -8.00 -33.61 0.55
N TYR A 62 -9.06 -32.87 0.86
CA TYR A 62 -10.39 -32.98 0.24
C TYR A 62 -10.78 -31.67 -0.47
N LYS A 63 -9.97 -31.23 -1.43
CA LYS A 63 -10.13 -29.92 -2.13
C LYS A 63 -11.51 -29.70 -2.77
N THR A 64 -12.20 -30.76 -3.16
CA THR A 64 -13.53 -30.71 -3.81
C THR A 64 -14.69 -30.98 -2.85
N SER A 65 -14.45 -31.09 -1.54
CA SER A 65 -15.52 -31.31 -0.58
C SER A 65 -16.44 -30.10 -0.47
N SER A 66 -17.75 -30.34 -0.46
CA SER A 66 -18.77 -29.32 -0.22
C SER A 66 -18.63 -28.64 1.15
N ARG A 67 -17.91 -29.27 2.09
CA ARG A 67 -17.67 -28.71 3.44
C ARG A 67 -16.68 -27.55 3.44
N ASN A 68 -15.81 -27.44 2.43
CA ASN A 68 -14.70 -26.47 2.40
C ASN A 68 -15.18 -25.03 2.53
N ARG A 69 -16.40 -24.73 2.06
CA ARG A 69 -16.97 -23.40 2.18
C ARG A 69 -17.30 -23.03 3.63
N ALA A 70 -18.07 -23.87 4.32
CA ALA A 70 -18.40 -23.66 5.72
C ALA A 70 -17.15 -23.69 6.62
N LEU A 71 -16.17 -24.53 6.29
CA LEU A 71 -14.87 -24.56 6.97
C LEU A 71 -14.05 -23.29 6.72
N SER A 72 -14.11 -22.71 5.52
CA SER A 72 -13.51 -21.41 5.23
C SER A 72 -14.14 -20.29 6.05
N ASN A 73 -15.48 -20.28 6.17
CA ASN A 73 -16.18 -19.34 7.06
C ASN A 73 -15.77 -19.53 8.52
N LEU A 74 -15.63 -20.79 8.98
CA LEU A 74 -15.11 -21.07 10.31
C LEU A 74 -13.67 -20.57 10.49
N LYS A 75 -12.81 -20.60 9.47
CA LYS A 75 -11.48 -19.97 9.55
C LYS A 75 -11.60 -18.46 9.71
N LYS A 76 -12.47 -17.78 8.95
CA LYS A 76 -12.72 -16.33 9.13
C LYS A 76 -13.16 -16.02 10.58
N ASP A 77 -14.04 -16.85 11.12
CA ASP A 77 -14.50 -16.78 12.51
C ASP A 77 -13.38 -16.97 13.53
N ILE A 78 -12.50 -17.94 13.28
CA ILE A 78 -11.33 -18.22 14.10
C ILE A 78 -10.38 -17.01 14.13
N LEU A 79 -10.15 -16.33 13.00
CA LEU A 79 -9.31 -15.12 12.97
C LEU A 79 -9.89 -14.01 13.86
N LYS A 80 -11.22 -13.85 13.88
CA LYS A 80 -11.89 -12.90 14.78
C LYS A 80 -11.77 -13.30 16.24
N GLU A 81 -11.88 -14.60 16.51
CA GLU A 81 -11.71 -15.14 17.86
C GLU A 81 -10.31 -14.86 18.42
N VAL A 82 -9.25 -14.86 17.59
CA VAL A 82 -7.90 -14.43 17.99
C VAL A 82 -7.91 -12.98 18.51
N ILE A 83 -8.57 -12.06 17.81
CA ILE A 83 -8.69 -10.65 18.22
C ILE A 83 -9.53 -10.51 19.50
N LEU A 84 -10.59 -11.32 19.66
CA LEU A 84 -11.40 -11.33 20.88
C LEU A 84 -10.61 -11.86 22.09
N ILE A 85 -9.81 -12.91 21.92
CA ILE A 85 -8.93 -13.43 22.97
C ILE A 85 -7.91 -12.35 23.36
N LYS A 86 -7.28 -11.69 22.38
CA LYS A 86 -6.35 -10.58 22.62
C LYS A 86 -7.00 -9.48 23.45
N ASN A 87 -8.18 -9.00 23.05
CA ASN A 87 -8.89 -7.92 23.73
C ASN A 87 -9.60 -8.36 25.03
N SER A 88 -9.34 -9.59 25.50
CA SER A 88 -9.83 -10.12 26.78
C SER A 88 -8.72 -10.24 27.83
N ASN A 89 -9.09 -10.22 29.12
CA ASN A 89 -8.13 -10.26 30.24
C ASN A 89 -7.03 -9.17 30.16
N THR A 90 -7.39 -7.99 29.66
CA THR A 90 -6.45 -6.86 29.60
C THR A 90 -6.13 -6.39 31.02
N SER A 91 -4.86 -6.07 31.26
CA SER A 91 -4.42 -5.54 32.55
C SER A 91 -3.28 -4.54 32.33
N PRO A 92 -3.01 -3.66 33.32
CA PRO A 92 -1.92 -2.71 33.21
C PRO A 92 -0.60 -3.41 32.94
N VAL A 93 0.17 -2.86 32.00
CA VAL A 93 1.56 -3.25 31.75
C VAL A 93 2.45 -2.87 32.94
N GLU A 94 3.59 -3.53 33.07
CA GLU A 94 4.58 -3.27 34.09
C GLU A 94 5.13 -1.83 34.02
N LYS A 95 5.38 -1.22 35.17
CA LYS A 95 5.82 0.17 35.30
C LYS A 95 7.32 0.34 35.01
N ASN A 96 7.76 -0.07 33.83
CA ASN A 96 9.13 0.12 33.33
C ASN A 96 9.14 0.92 32.02
N LEU A 97 10.09 1.86 31.90
CA LEU A 97 10.47 2.47 30.63
C LEU A 97 11.87 2.02 30.25
N HIS A 98 12.01 1.46 29.06
CA HIS A 98 13.25 0.91 28.55
C HIS A 98 13.81 1.79 27.44
N PHE A 99 15.09 2.11 27.56
CA PHE A 99 15.89 2.76 26.53
C PHE A 99 17.17 1.95 26.34
N VAL A 100 17.82 2.06 25.19
CA VAL A 100 19.07 1.36 24.92
C VAL A 100 20.10 2.34 24.38
N TRP A 101 21.30 2.35 25.00
CA TRP A 101 22.47 3.04 24.48
C TRP A 101 23.71 2.18 24.69
N ILE A 102 24.27 1.66 23.59
CA ILE A 102 25.40 0.72 23.61
C ILE A 102 26.50 1.24 22.68
N GLY A 103 27.75 0.93 23.00
CA GLY A 103 28.89 1.15 22.10
C GLY A 103 29.70 2.42 22.36
N GLY A 104 29.30 3.28 23.31
CA GLY A 104 30.01 4.52 23.65
C GLY A 104 29.31 5.37 24.69
N GLU A 105 29.82 6.59 24.89
CA GLU A 105 29.25 7.59 25.79
C GLU A 105 27.85 8.00 25.34
N VAL A 106 26.89 8.02 26.28
CA VAL A 106 25.55 8.56 26.05
C VAL A 106 25.60 10.07 25.82
N SER A 107 24.94 10.54 24.76
CA SER A 107 24.91 11.96 24.42
C SER A 107 24.03 12.74 25.42
N ASP A 108 24.35 14.02 25.64
CA ASP A 108 23.54 14.87 26.51
C ASP A 108 22.13 15.07 25.94
N ILE A 109 22.01 15.17 24.61
CA ILE A 109 20.72 15.26 23.91
C ILE A 109 19.82 14.07 24.26
N ALA A 110 20.32 12.83 24.17
CA ALA A 110 19.55 11.65 24.52
C ALA A 110 19.10 11.67 26.00
N LEU A 111 19.98 12.10 26.91
CA LEU A 111 19.63 12.23 28.34
C LEU A 111 18.55 13.30 28.57
N GLU A 112 18.59 14.42 27.84
CA GLU A 112 17.55 15.45 27.91
C GLU A 112 16.20 14.92 27.44
N TYR A 113 16.15 14.08 26.40
CA TYR A 113 14.93 13.42 25.95
C TYR A 113 14.38 12.44 26.98
N ILE A 114 15.23 11.54 27.49
CA ILE A 114 14.87 10.55 28.53
C ILE A 114 14.34 11.26 29.79
N LYS A 115 14.94 12.39 30.17
CA LYS A 115 14.51 13.18 31.33
C LYS A 115 13.05 13.63 31.21
N GLN A 116 12.55 13.92 30.01
CA GLN A 116 11.15 14.31 29.83
C GLN A 116 10.19 13.18 30.23
N TRP A 117 10.53 11.95 29.87
CA TRP A 117 9.78 10.77 30.28
C TRP A 117 9.81 10.54 31.78
N ALA A 118 10.96 10.74 32.42
CA ALA A 118 11.15 10.60 33.87
C ALA A 118 10.29 11.62 34.66
N ASP A 119 10.32 12.87 34.21
CA ASP A 119 9.60 13.97 34.87
C ASP A 119 8.07 13.78 34.76
N ILE A 120 7.57 13.29 33.61
CA ILE A 120 6.13 13.12 33.37
C ILE A 120 5.59 11.83 33.97
N ASN A 121 6.31 10.72 33.83
CA ASN A 121 5.87 9.39 34.24
C ASN A 121 6.67 8.91 35.46
N ALA A 122 6.66 9.71 36.53
CA ALA A 122 7.39 9.43 37.76
C ALA A 122 7.00 8.10 38.43
N GLU A 123 5.86 7.53 38.06
CA GLU A 123 5.41 6.21 38.50
C GLU A 123 6.10 5.04 37.76
N TYR A 124 6.78 5.30 36.64
CA TYR A 124 7.54 4.30 35.90
C TYR A 124 9.03 4.37 36.28
N ASN A 125 9.64 3.19 36.43
CA ASN A 125 11.08 3.09 36.59
C ASN A 125 11.78 3.10 35.23
N ILE A 126 12.64 4.09 35.00
CA ILE A 126 13.48 4.12 33.80
C ILE A 126 14.65 3.15 33.96
N LYS A 127 14.88 2.36 32.92
CA LYS A 127 15.99 1.42 32.77
C LYS A 127 16.69 1.70 31.44
N LEU A 128 17.79 2.47 31.51
CA LEU A 128 18.64 2.74 30.35
C LEU A 128 19.69 1.63 30.23
N TRP A 129 19.46 0.71 29.29
CA TRP A 129 20.31 -0.46 29.09
C TRP A 129 21.61 -0.12 28.36
N TYR A 130 22.71 -0.69 28.84
CA TYR A 130 24.04 -0.56 28.26
C TYR A 130 24.87 -1.84 28.41
N ASP A 131 25.90 -2.01 27.57
CA ASP A 131 26.90 -3.08 27.74
C ASP A 131 28.14 -2.50 28.44
N SER A 132 28.35 -2.89 29.70
CA SER A 132 29.48 -2.40 30.49
C SER A 132 30.84 -2.86 29.97
N GLU A 133 30.86 -3.92 29.15
CA GLU A 133 32.06 -4.46 28.56
C GLU A 133 32.41 -3.83 27.20
N ALA A 134 31.56 -2.96 26.62
CA ALA A 134 31.66 -2.59 25.19
C ALA A 134 31.48 -1.09 24.85
N PHE A 135 32.00 -0.16 25.64
CA PHE A 135 31.98 1.29 25.35
C PHE A 135 32.92 1.72 24.22
N LEU A 136 33.89 0.90 23.79
CA LEU A 136 34.85 1.27 22.75
C LEU A 136 34.45 0.76 21.36
N VAL A 137 33.31 0.12 21.19
CA VAL A 137 32.86 -0.42 19.88
C VAL A 137 32.62 0.68 18.85
N ASN A 138 31.95 1.78 19.21
CA ASN A 138 31.75 2.90 18.28
C ASN A 138 33.09 3.58 17.95
N THR A 139 33.99 3.69 18.94
CA THR A 139 35.34 4.20 18.76
C THR A 139 36.15 3.33 17.80
N LEU A 140 36.05 2.01 17.92
CA LEU A 140 36.67 1.04 17.01
C LEU A 140 36.11 1.17 15.60
N LYS A 141 34.79 1.23 15.45
CA LYS A 141 34.13 1.41 14.14
C LYS A 141 34.65 2.67 13.45
N LYS A 142 34.68 3.81 14.15
CA LYS A 142 35.20 5.07 13.62
C LYS A 142 36.68 4.94 13.21
N ALA A 143 37.51 4.34 14.06
CA ALA A 143 38.93 4.15 13.75
C ALA A 143 39.15 3.30 12.48
N ILE A 144 38.37 2.23 12.29
CA ILE A 144 38.39 1.40 11.08
C ILE A 144 37.94 2.23 9.87
N VAL A 145 36.79 2.91 9.96
CA VAL A 145 36.20 3.67 8.86
C VAL A 145 37.11 4.82 8.42
N GLU A 146 37.66 5.60 9.36
CA GLU A 146 38.60 6.69 9.08
C GLU A 146 39.85 6.17 8.38
N SER A 147 40.47 5.10 8.91
CA SER A 147 41.67 4.52 8.32
C SER A 147 41.41 3.99 6.91
N SER A 148 40.33 3.23 6.71
CA SER A 148 39.95 2.69 5.40
C SER A 148 39.53 3.76 4.41
N THR A 149 38.96 4.87 4.89
CA THR A 149 38.64 6.03 4.05
C THR A 149 39.91 6.64 3.48
N THR A 150 40.92 6.88 4.32
CA THR A 150 42.22 7.38 3.87
C THR A 150 42.90 6.41 2.90
N GLU A 151 42.88 5.10 3.18
CA GLU A 151 43.45 4.08 2.27
C GLU A 151 42.76 4.07 0.90
N ALA A 152 41.43 4.16 0.87
CA ALA A 152 40.67 4.19 -0.38
C ALA A 152 40.93 5.49 -1.18
N LEU A 153 41.04 6.64 -0.51
CA LEU A 153 41.39 7.91 -1.16
C LEU A 153 42.80 7.89 -1.73
N GLN A 154 43.77 7.36 -0.99
CA GLN A 154 45.16 7.21 -1.46
C GLN A 154 45.24 6.24 -2.65
N LEU A 155 44.52 5.11 -2.60
CA LEU A 155 44.47 4.15 -3.70
C LEU A 155 43.92 4.77 -4.98
N LEU A 156 42.96 5.68 -4.86
CA LEU A 156 42.20 6.27 -5.96
C LEU A 156 42.57 7.74 -6.22
N GLU A 157 43.71 8.22 -5.69
CA GLU A 157 44.05 9.64 -5.64
C GLU A 157 44.06 10.32 -7.02
N GLU A 158 44.56 9.63 -8.04
CA GLU A 158 44.53 10.12 -9.42
C GLU A 158 43.12 10.11 -10.02
N GLU A 159 42.29 9.13 -9.64
CA GLU A 159 40.96 8.95 -10.20
C GLU A 159 39.93 9.91 -9.61
N ILE A 160 39.99 10.20 -8.31
CA ILE A 160 39.02 11.05 -7.61
C ILE A 160 39.03 12.51 -8.10
N GLN A 161 40.10 12.95 -8.76
CA GLN A 161 40.18 14.28 -9.37
C GLN A 161 39.34 14.39 -10.64
N ASN A 162 38.95 13.26 -11.24
CA ASN A 162 38.08 13.26 -12.39
C ASN A 162 36.63 13.56 -11.95
N PRO A 163 35.99 14.64 -12.43
CA PRO A 163 34.58 14.94 -12.10
C PRO A 163 33.60 13.85 -12.53
N GLN A 164 34.02 12.94 -13.40
CA GLN A 164 33.24 11.78 -13.85
C GLN A 164 33.42 10.58 -12.93
N PHE A 165 34.23 10.66 -11.88
CA PHE A 165 34.42 9.58 -10.91
C PHE A 165 33.10 9.25 -10.21
N ASP A 166 32.81 7.95 -10.08
CA ASP A 166 31.64 7.49 -9.34
C ASP A 166 32.01 7.23 -7.87
N ASN A 167 31.30 7.89 -6.96
CA ASN A 167 31.48 7.73 -5.52
C ASN A 167 31.32 6.26 -5.08
N MET A 168 30.55 5.43 -5.79
CA MET A 168 30.36 4.03 -5.44
C MET A 168 31.61 3.18 -5.63
N LYS A 169 32.51 3.56 -6.54
CA LYS A 169 33.83 2.93 -6.64
C LYS A 169 34.64 3.20 -5.38
N PHE A 170 34.59 4.42 -4.84
CA PHE A 170 35.22 4.74 -3.56
C PHE A 170 34.61 3.91 -2.41
N TYR A 171 33.28 3.86 -2.28
CA TYR A 171 32.64 3.09 -1.20
C TYR A 171 32.92 1.59 -1.29
N LYS A 172 32.95 1.02 -2.50
CA LYS A 172 33.34 -0.39 -2.72
C LYS A 172 34.79 -0.65 -2.28
N LYS A 173 35.74 0.17 -2.74
CA LYS A 173 37.17 0.00 -2.38
C LYS A 173 37.40 0.22 -0.89
N ARG A 174 36.72 1.20 -0.31
CA ARG A 174 36.70 1.40 1.15
C ARG A 174 36.16 0.18 1.88
N MET A 175 35.08 -0.43 1.39
CA MET A 175 34.49 -1.62 2.02
C MET A 175 35.44 -2.82 1.99
N GLU A 176 36.21 -3.01 0.90
CA GLU A 176 37.26 -4.02 0.83
C GLU A 176 38.26 -3.86 2.01
N PHE A 177 38.76 -2.64 2.25
CA PHE A 177 39.64 -2.35 3.39
C PHE A 177 38.96 -2.48 4.76
N ILE A 178 37.72 -2.03 4.88
CA ILE A 178 36.94 -2.14 6.13
C ILE A 178 36.82 -3.61 6.53
N TYR A 179 36.44 -4.47 5.59
CA TYR A 179 36.22 -5.89 5.85
C TYR A 179 37.50 -6.60 6.33
N ASP A 180 38.63 -6.34 5.66
CA ASP A 180 39.90 -6.94 6.07
C ASP A 180 40.34 -6.44 7.46
N ARG A 181 40.14 -5.17 7.78
CA ARG A 181 40.40 -4.62 9.13
C ARG A 181 39.45 -5.19 10.18
N GLN A 182 38.18 -5.40 9.85
CA GLN A 182 37.23 -6.10 10.73
C GLN A 182 37.70 -7.53 11.00
N LYS A 183 38.14 -8.28 9.99
CA LYS A 183 38.70 -9.63 10.17
C LYS A 183 39.92 -9.62 11.09
N ARG A 184 40.82 -8.64 10.96
CA ARG A 184 41.98 -8.50 11.87
C ARG A 184 41.54 -8.35 13.33
N PHE A 185 40.56 -7.49 13.59
CA PHE A 185 39.97 -7.36 14.93
C PHE A 185 39.31 -8.67 15.41
N ILE A 186 38.46 -9.29 14.59
CA ILE A 186 37.75 -10.53 14.95
C ILE A 186 38.72 -11.66 15.25
N ASN A 187 39.76 -11.83 14.44
CA ASN A 187 40.80 -12.85 14.65
C ASN A 187 41.60 -12.56 15.92
N TYR A 188 41.94 -11.29 16.18
CA TYR A 188 42.57 -10.87 17.42
C TYR A 188 41.67 -11.18 18.63
N TYR A 189 40.39 -10.80 18.57
CA TYR A 189 39.41 -11.10 19.61
C TYR A 189 39.31 -12.60 19.92
N LYS A 190 39.15 -13.45 18.90
CA LYS A 190 39.12 -14.92 19.05
C LYS A 190 40.41 -15.48 19.67
N SER A 191 41.57 -14.85 19.40
CA SER A 191 42.86 -15.28 19.98
C SER A 191 43.00 -14.92 21.47
N GLN A 192 42.28 -13.90 21.95
CA GLN A 192 42.35 -13.46 23.35
C GLN A 192 41.27 -14.11 24.22
N ILE A 193 40.05 -14.30 23.70
CA ILE A 193 38.90 -14.77 24.49
C ILE A 193 39.04 -16.23 24.97
N ASN A 194 39.85 -17.04 24.30
CA ASN A 194 40.11 -18.45 24.66
C ASN A 194 41.20 -18.61 25.75
N LYS A 195 41.74 -17.52 26.28
CA LYS A 195 42.75 -17.56 27.34
C LYS A 195 42.11 -17.79 28.72
N PRO A 196 42.84 -18.37 29.70
CA PRO A 196 42.31 -18.63 31.05
C PRO A 196 41.89 -17.36 31.81
N THR A 197 42.58 -16.24 31.55
CA THR A 197 42.13 -14.92 31.98
C THR A 197 41.15 -14.40 30.95
N VAL A 198 39.89 -14.21 31.33
CA VAL A 198 38.84 -13.70 30.42
C VAL A 198 38.89 -12.17 30.43
N PRO A 199 39.49 -11.51 29.43
CA PRO A 199 39.39 -10.06 29.30
C PRO A 199 37.97 -9.65 28.92
N THR A 200 37.57 -8.42 29.26
CA THR A 200 36.33 -7.85 28.73
C THR A 200 36.50 -7.52 27.24
N ILE A 201 35.38 -7.26 26.54
CA ILE A 201 35.40 -6.83 25.13
C ILE A 201 36.26 -5.56 24.96
N ASP A 202 36.04 -4.54 25.78
CA ASP A 202 36.75 -3.26 25.71
C ASP A 202 38.23 -3.39 26.04
N ASP A 203 38.63 -4.31 26.92
CA ASP A 203 40.06 -4.56 27.18
C ASP A 203 40.77 -5.03 25.91
N ILE A 204 40.13 -5.93 25.15
CA ILE A 204 40.64 -6.39 23.86
C ILE A 204 40.64 -5.24 22.84
N ILE A 205 39.54 -4.48 22.73
CA ILE A 205 39.43 -3.35 21.78
C ILE A 205 40.50 -2.30 22.08
N LYS A 206 40.67 -1.93 23.35
CA LYS A 206 41.67 -0.98 23.81
C LYS A 206 43.08 -1.42 23.39
N SER A 207 43.43 -2.68 23.67
CA SER A 207 44.73 -3.22 23.23
C SER A 207 44.90 -3.16 21.72
N HIS A 208 43.85 -3.49 20.94
CA HIS A 208 43.90 -3.48 19.48
C HIS A 208 44.06 -2.07 18.90
N LEU A 209 43.33 -1.09 19.45
CA LEU A 209 43.40 0.32 19.05
C LEU A 209 44.79 0.92 19.31
N VAL A 210 45.41 0.58 20.44
CA VAL A 210 46.77 1.03 20.78
C VAL A 210 47.78 0.41 19.82
N SER A 211 47.69 -0.89 19.56
CA SER A 211 48.68 -1.59 18.73
C SER A 211 48.59 -1.26 17.24
N GLU A 212 47.39 -1.06 16.70
CA GLU A 212 47.17 -0.98 15.24
C GLU A 212 46.76 0.40 14.73
N TYR A 213 46.25 1.28 15.60
CA TYR A 213 45.62 2.55 15.21
C TYR A 213 46.23 3.78 15.90
N ASN A 214 47.41 3.61 16.54
CA ASN A 214 48.13 4.69 17.22
C ASN A 214 47.24 5.49 18.20
N ARG A 215 46.39 4.78 18.95
CA ARG A 215 45.56 5.37 20.01
C ARG A 215 46.28 5.25 21.36
N ASP A 216 45.97 6.15 22.27
CA ASP A 216 46.54 6.13 23.63
C ASP A 216 45.62 5.36 24.60
N GLU A 217 46.20 4.44 25.37
CA GLU A 217 45.45 3.59 26.30
C GLU A 217 44.75 4.41 27.39
N THR A 218 45.43 5.43 27.93
CA THR A 218 44.92 6.23 29.05
C THR A 218 43.74 7.09 28.63
N VAL A 219 43.74 7.60 27.39
CA VAL A 219 42.61 8.33 26.81
C VAL A 219 41.40 7.41 26.60
N LEU A 220 41.60 6.21 26.07
CA LEU A 220 40.53 5.24 25.87
C LEU A 220 39.92 4.78 27.20
N GLU A 221 40.75 4.51 28.21
CA GLU A 221 40.27 4.15 29.55
C GLU A 221 39.53 5.31 30.23
N SER A 222 39.99 6.54 30.02
CA SER A 222 39.29 7.74 30.52
C SER A 222 37.91 7.90 29.87
N TYR A 223 37.80 7.65 28.56
CA TYR A 223 36.52 7.64 27.85
C TYR A 223 35.57 6.57 28.41
N ARG A 224 36.07 5.35 28.61
CA ARG A 224 35.31 4.22 29.16
C ARG A 224 34.80 4.54 30.58
N THR A 225 35.67 5.01 31.46
CA THR A 225 35.31 5.33 32.86
C THR A 225 34.33 6.50 32.97
N ASN A 226 34.49 7.55 32.14
CA ASN A 226 33.53 8.64 32.08
C ASN A 226 32.16 8.18 31.59
N SER A 227 32.14 7.40 30.50
CA SER A 227 30.90 6.82 29.92
C SER A 227 30.15 5.96 30.93
N LEU A 228 30.87 5.05 31.61
CA LEU A 228 30.31 4.17 32.63
C LEU A 228 29.72 4.95 33.81
N ARG A 229 30.43 5.96 34.31
CA ARG A 229 29.94 6.80 35.42
C ARG A 229 28.71 7.60 34.98
N LYS A 230 28.73 8.17 33.78
CA LYS A 230 27.65 8.98 33.22
C LYS A 230 26.37 8.17 33.06
N ILE A 231 26.45 6.98 32.45
CA ILE A 231 25.25 6.14 32.24
C ILE A 231 24.68 5.61 33.56
N ASN A 232 25.54 5.18 34.50
CA ASN A 232 25.08 4.75 35.84
C ASN A 232 24.42 5.87 36.63
N SER A 233 24.85 7.12 36.45
CA SER A 233 24.24 8.28 37.11
C SER A 233 22.89 8.68 36.49
N ASN A 234 22.52 8.10 35.34
CA ASN A 234 21.31 8.42 34.58
C ASN A 234 20.49 7.16 34.30
N HIS A 235 20.11 6.43 35.36
CA HIS A 235 19.25 5.25 35.29
C HIS A 235 19.85 4.04 34.53
N GLY A 236 21.18 3.99 34.43
CA GLY A 236 21.92 2.92 33.76
C GLY A 236 21.69 1.55 34.39
N ILE A 237 21.45 0.55 33.55
CA ILE A 237 21.39 -0.86 33.93
C ILE A 237 22.19 -1.72 32.94
N ASP A 238 23.09 -2.55 33.46
CA ASP A 238 24.00 -3.33 32.63
C ASP A 238 23.34 -4.61 32.12
N ILE A 239 23.44 -4.86 30.81
CA ILE A 239 22.91 -6.08 30.19
C ILE A 239 23.65 -7.35 30.64
N ARG A 240 24.95 -7.25 30.97
CA ARG A 240 25.78 -8.39 31.40
C ARG A 240 25.45 -8.84 32.83
N ALA A 241 24.99 -7.91 33.66
CA ALA A 241 24.71 -8.15 35.08
C ALA A 241 23.30 -8.67 35.39
N ASN A 242 22.37 -8.64 34.41
CA ASN A 242 20.94 -8.84 34.66
C ASN A 242 20.33 -10.07 33.98
N SER A 243 21.16 -11.02 33.54
CA SER A 243 20.70 -12.26 32.89
C SER A 243 19.69 -12.02 31.76
N LEU A 244 19.85 -10.95 30.97
CA LEU A 244 19.03 -10.72 29.77
C LEU A 244 19.24 -11.84 28.77
N PHE A 245 20.50 -12.21 28.56
CA PHE A 245 20.89 -13.30 27.67
C PHE A 245 20.93 -14.62 28.44
N THR A 246 19.76 -15.24 28.60
CA THR A 246 19.65 -16.61 29.18
C THR A 246 19.89 -17.71 28.14
N GLU A 247 19.81 -17.37 26.86
CA GLU A 247 19.96 -18.29 25.72
C GLU A 247 21.23 -17.94 24.94
N GLN A 248 22.12 -18.93 24.75
CA GLN A 248 23.40 -18.73 24.08
C GLN A 248 23.25 -18.27 22.62
N GLU A 249 22.20 -18.74 21.94
CA GLU A 249 21.93 -18.37 20.55
C GLU A 249 21.71 -16.85 20.41
N LEU A 250 20.91 -16.24 21.29
CA LEU A 250 20.65 -14.81 21.29
C LEU A 250 21.88 -13.99 21.68
N LEU A 251 22.70 -14.49 22.61
CA LEU A 251 23.99 -13.87 22.94
C LEU A 251 24.94 -13.89 21.73
N ASN A 252 24.94 -14.98 20.95
CA ASN A 252 25.75 -15.09 19.75
C ASN A 252 25.30 -14.09 18.68
N ILE A 253 23.99 -13.96 18.44
CA ILE A 253 23.42 -12.98 17.49
C ILE A 253 23.76 -11.55 17.92
N TYR A 254 23.54 -11.22 19.20
CA TYR A 254 23.90 -9.92 19.76
C TYR A 254 25.39 -9.60 19.59
N SER A 255 26.25 -10.56 19.94
CA SER A 255 27.71 -10.40 19.83
C SER A 255 28.17 -10.31 18.38
N GLN A 256 27.49 -10.99 17.45
CA GLN A 256 27.76 -10.88 16.01
C GLN A 256 27.55 -9.45 15.50
N GLU A 257 26.44 -8.81 15.85
CA GLU A 257 26.16 -7.43 15.43
C GLU A 257 27.08 -6.43 16.14
N LEU A 258 27.27 -6.61 17.45
CA LEU A 258 28.12 -5.75 18.27
C LEU A 258 29.59 -5.79 17.82
N LEU A 259 30.18 -6.98 17.73
CA LEU A 259 31.62 -7.15 17.57
C LEU A 259 32.04 -7.27 16.11
N ASN A 260 31.35 -8.08 15.32
CA ASN A 260 31.82 -8.44 13.98
C ASN A 260 31.43 -7.40 12.93
N ARG A 261 30.31 -6.70 13.14
CA ARG A 261 29.76 -5.72 12.19
C ARG A 261 29.90 -4.28 12.67
N GLY A 262 30.00 -4.04 13.98
CA GLY A 262 29.89 -2.68 14.53
C GLY A 262 28.51 -2.08 14.26
N ASN A 263 27.47 -2.91 14.29
CA ASN A 263 26.09 -2.51 14.04
C ASN A 263 25.34 -2.36 15.36
N LEU A 264 25.53 -1.20 15.98
CA LEU A 264 24.94 -0.89 17.30
C LEU A 264 23.41 -0.81 17.24
N ALA A 265 22.83 -0.43 16.09
CA ALA A 265 21.38 -0.40 15.90
C ALA A 265 20.78 -1.81 15.91
N ALA A 266 21.37 -2.75 15.14
CA ALA A 266 20.91 -4.15 15.17
C ALA A 266 21.16 -4.82 16.53
N ALA A 267 22.28 -4.51 17.20
CA ALA A 267 22.52 -4.98 18.57
C ALA A 267 21.46 -4.45 19.56
N SER A 268 21.02 -3.19 19.39
CA SER A 268 19.92 -2.60 20.17
C SER A 268 18.58 -3.30 19.94
N ASP A 269 18.28 -3.72 18.71
CA ASP A 269 17.08 -4.52 18.38
C ASP A 269 16.98 -5.83 19.19
N ILE A 270 18.11 -6.47 19.46
CA ILE A 270 18.12 -7.68 20.31
C ILE A 270 17.81 -7.32 21.76
N VAL A 271 18.46 -6.27 22.29
CA VAL A 271 18.30 -5.87 23.69
C VAL A 271 16.88 -5.39 23.99
N ARG A 272 16.24 -4.63 23.07
CA ARG A 272 14.87 -4.14 23.29
C ARG A 272 13.87 -5.30 23.42
N LEU A 273 14.02 -6.37 22.65
CA LEU A 273 13.17 -7.56 22.75
C LEU A 273 13.38 -8.32 24.05
N LEU A 274 14.64 -8.55 24.45
CA LEU A 274 14.94 -9.29 25.68
C LEU A 274 14.57 -8.52 26.94
N ALA A 275 14.71 -7.19 26.92
CA ALA A 275 14.23 -6.33 27.99
C ALA A 275 12.72 -6.49 28.20
N LEU A 276 11.93 -6.46 27.11
CA LEU A 276 10.48 -6.67 27.17
C LEU A 276 10.12 -8.09 27.62
N LYS A 277 10.78 -9.13 27.09
CA LYS A 277 10.57 -10.53 27.50
C LYS A 277 10.76 -10.71 28.99
N ASN A 278 11.83 -10.16 29.55
CA ASN A 278 12.22 -10.45 30.94
C ASN A 278 11.56 -9.52 31.97
N PHE A 279 11.21 -8.29 31.59
CA PHE A 279 10.75 -7.28 32.55
C PHE A 279 9.38 -6.69 32.26
N GLY A 280 8.87 -6.83 31.04
CA GLY A 280 7.67 -6.13 30.57
C GLY A 280 7.79 -4.61 30.66
N GLY A 281 6.80 -3.90 30.13
CA GLY A 281 6.75 -2.44 30.13
C GLY A 281 6.77 -1.84 28.73
N VAL A 282 7.37 -0.66 28.62
CA VAL A 282 7.38 0.14 27.40
C VAL A 282 8.82 0.41 26.99
N TYR A 283 9.16 0.10 25.74
CA TYR A 283 10.43 0.50 25.14
C TYR A 283 10.23 1.73 24.26
N LEU A 284 11.21 2.62 24.25
CA LEU A 284 11.25 3.84 23.45
C LEU A 284 12.68 4.07 22.94
N ASP A 285 12.83 4.47 21.68
CA ASP A 285 14.10 4.98 21.16
C ASP A 285 14.47 6.31 21.84
N VAL A 286 15.76 6.65 21.84
CA VAL A 286 16.30 7.82 22.57
C VAL A 286 15.90 9.17 21.95
N ASP A 287 15.33 9.15 20.75
CA ASP A 287 14.81 10.29 20.00
C ASP A 287 13.29 10.47 20.17
N MET A 288 12.63 9.66 20.99
CA MET A 288 11.18 9.76 21.23
C MET A 288 10.82 10.74 22.35
N LEU A 289 9.69 11.46 22.18
CA LEU A 289 9.14 12.36 23.19
C LEU A 289 7.73 11.95 23.64
N PRO A 290 7.33 12.30 24.88
CA PRO A 290 5.96 12.11 25.34
C PRO A 290 4.95 12.77 24.41
N GLY A 291 3.78 12.13 24.24
CA GLY A 291 2.69 12.69 23.46
C GLY A 291 2.23 14.05 23.99
N ILE A 292 1.86 14.97 23.10
CA ILE A 292 1.29 16.27 23.49
C ILE A 292 -0.14 16.06 24.01
N HIS A 293 -0.52 16.79 25.05
CA HIS A 293 -1.89 16.75 25.55
C HIS A 293 -2.87 17.20 24.45
N SER A 294 -3.87 16.38 24.13
CA SER A 294 -4.76 16.56 22.96
C SER A 294 -5.51 17.90 22.98
N ASP A 295 -5.90 18.38 24.16
CA ASP A 295 -6.56 19.68 24.33
C ASP A 295 -5.62 20.90 24.29
N LEU A 296 -4.28 20.73 24.27
CA LEU A 296 -3.33 21.86 24.34
C LEU A 296 -3.45 22.78 23.13
N PHE A 297 -3.59 22.22 21.93
CA PHE A 297 -3.66 23.02 20.68
C PHE A 297 -4.98 22.83 19.92
N LYS A 298 -6.00 22.27 20.57
CA LYS A 298 -7.30 21.94 19.95
C LYS A 298 -8.03 23.15 19.35
N THR A 299 -7.82 24.33 19.91
CA THR A 299 -8.44 25.58 19.43
C THR A 299 -7.66 26.23 18.28
N ILE A 300 -6.48 25.72 17.93
CA ILE A 300 -5.64 26.24 16.86
C ILE A 300 -5.90 25.40 15.60
N SER A 301 -6.51 26.01 14.60
CA SER A 301 -6.69 25.38 13.29
C SER A 301 -5.37 25.33 12.52
N ARG A 302 -5.04 24.16 11.97
CA ARG A 302 -3.87 23.96 11.09
C ARG A 302 -4.05 24.77 9.79
N PRO A 303 -3.05 25.56 9.36
CA PRO A 303 -3.05 26.19 8.04
C PRO A 303 -3.00 25.16 6.91
N SER A 304 -3.71 25.42 5.79
CA SER A 304 -3.69 24.51 4.63
C SER A 304 -2.31 24.40 3.97
N SER A 305 -1.45 25.40 4.15
CA SER A 305 -0.07 25.47 3.63
C SER A 305 0.92 24.55 4.34
N ILE A 306 0.54 23.94 5.47
CA ILE A 306 1.43 23.12 6.32
C ILE A 306 0.89 21.69 6.35
N GLY A 307 1.70 20.71 5.96
CA GLY A 307 1.37 19.28 6.04
C GLY A 307 1.09 18.79 7.47
N LEU A 308 0.51 17.60 7.60
CA LEU A 308 0.17 17.05 8.92
C LEU A 308 1.41 16.74 9.75
N ASP A 309 2.48 16.22 9.12
CA ASP A 309 3.67 15.83 9.86
C ASP A 309 4.43 17.07 10.35
N ARG A 310 4.60 18.05 9.47
CA ARG A 310 5.16 19.37 9.83
C ARG A 310 4.35 20.04 10.95
N TRP A 311 3.03 19.86 10.99
CA TRP A 311 2.21 20.45 12.04
C TRP A 311 2.50 19.86 13.42
N GLU A 312 2.70 18.54 13.53
CA GLU A 312 3.09 17.91 14.79
C GLU A 312 4.50 18.35 15.23
N MET A 313 5.44 18.47 14.28
CA MET A 313 6.78 18.99 14.56
C MET A 313 6.72 20.42 15.15
N ILE A 314 5.99 21.32 14.48
CA ILE A 314 5.82 22.72 14.88
C ILE A 314 5.27 22.85 16.31
N LYS A 315 4.36 21.96 16.73
CA LYS A 315 3.83 21.98 18.10
C LYS A 315 4.93 21.69 19.14
N LEU A 316 5.81 20.72 18.88
CA LEU A 316 6.97 20.46 19.74
C LEU A 316 7.98 21.61 19.71
N GLU A 317 8.28 22.14 18.53
CA GLU A 317 9.16 23.30 18.35
C GLU A 317 8.65 24.50 19.17
N ALA A 318 7.34 24.77 19.15
CA ALA A 318 6.72 25.83 19.95
C ALA A 318 6.92 25.61 21.46
N ILE A 319 6.71 24.38 21.95
CA ILE A 319 6.91 24.03 23.36
C ILE A 319 8.38 24.26 23.75
N MET A 320 9.33 23.75 22.97
CA MET A 320 10.75 23.86 23.29
C MET A 320 11.25 25.31 23.19
N LYS A 321 10.68 26.12 22.30
CA LYS A 321 10.97 27.56 22.19
C LYS A 321 10.62 28.32 23.47
N TYR A 322 9.47 28.04 24.08
CA TYR A 322 8.97 28.81 25.24
C TYR A 322 9.27 28.16 26.60
N LYS A 323 9.31 26.83 26.69
CA LYS A 323 9.57 26.09 27.94
C LYS A 323 11.02 25.65 28.11
N LYS A 324 11.80 25.57 27.02
CA LYS A 324 13.24 25.27 27.04
C LYS A 324 13.62 23.98 27.79
N TYR A 325 12.83 22.92 27.63
CA TYR A 325 13.13 21.62 28.25
C TYR A 325 14.32 20.90 27.64
N ILE A 326 14.64 21.21 26.39
CA ILE A 326 15.78 20.69 25.64
C ILE A 326 16.63 21.88 25.19
N ASN A 327 17.93 21.79 25.39
CA ASN A 327 18.86 22.84 25.05
C ASN A 327 19.04 22.93 23.53
N ASN A 328 19.03 24.15 22.99
CA ASN A 328 19.21 24.43 21.57
C ASN A 328 18.29 23.64 20.61
N TYR A 329 17.10 23.21 21.06
CA TYR A 329 16.12 22.56 20.18
C TYR A 329 15.76 23.47 19.01
N THR A 330 15.78 22.93 17.78
CA THR A 330 15.49 23.71 16.58
C THR A 330 14.02 24.17 16.54
N SER A 331 13.77 25.41 16.14
CA SER A 331 12.41 25.93 15.92
C SER A 331 12.23 26.54 14.53
N GLU A 332 13.03 26.09 13.56
CA GLU A 332 13.14 26.72 12.24
C GLU A 332 11.79 26.72 11.48
N ASN A 333 10.98 25.67 11.63
CA ASN A 333 9.68 25.58 10.95
C ASN A 333 8.64 26.45 11.64
N PHE A 334 8.59 26.44 12.97
CA PHE A 334 7.73 27.30 13.78
C PHE A 334 8.04 28.79 13.53
N ASP A 335 9.31 29.13 13.34
CA ASP A 335 9.75 30.51 13.12
C ASP A 335 9.27 31.10 11.78
N LYS A 336 8.76 30.28 10.86
CA LYS A 336 8.15 30.71 9.60
C LYS A 336 6.64 30.97 9.70
N LEU A 337 6.00 30.66 10.84
CA LEU A 337 4.57 30.93 11.04
C LEU A 337 4.24 32.43 11.13
N ASP A 338 2.98 32.76 10.83
CA ASP A 338 2.42 34.08 11.08
C ASP A 338 2.48 34.46 12.55
N GLN A 339 2.72 35.75 12.82
CA GLN A 339 2.89 36.25 14.19
C GLN A 339 1.66 35.98 15.08
N GLN A 340 0.45 36.09 14.51
CA GLN A 340 -0.79 35.81 15.25
C GLN A 340 -0.85 34.37 15.76
N LEU A 341 -0.43 33.39 14.96
CA LEU A 341 -0.37 31.99 15.38
C LEU A 341 0.69 31.80 16.46
N LYS A 342 1.89 32.36 16.27
CA LYS A 342 2.98 32.29 17.26
C LYS A 342 2.58 32.82 18.62
N ASP A 343 1.87 33.95 18.66
CA ASP A 343 1.38 34.57 19.89
C ASP A 343 0.30 33.70 20.56
N ASN A 344 -0.55 33.04 19.77
CA ASN A 344 -1.58 32.14 20.30
C ASN A 344 -0.97 30.87 20.91
N PHE A 345 0.00 30.25 20.22
CA PHE A 345 0.79 29.15 20.77
C PHE A 345 1.45 29.54 22.10
N LYS A 346 2.10 30.71 22.12
CA LYS A 346 2.78 31.24 23.30
C LYS A 346 1.81 31.39 24.49
N LEU A 347 0.69 32.08 24.27
CA LEU A 347 -0.30 32.35 25.31
C LEU A 347 -0.82 31.05 25.95
N ILE A 348 -1.14 30.05 25.13
CA ILE A 348 -1.65 28.77 25.62
C ILE A 348 -0.56 28.01 26.40
N ILE A 349 0.65 27.92 25.87
CA ILE A 349 1.77 27.21 26.52
C ILE A 349 2.15 27.88 27.85
N GLU A 350 2.17 29.22 27.91
CA GLU A 350 2.48 29.97 29.13
C GLU A 350 1.36 29.87 30.19
N SER A 351 0.10 29.68 29.76
CA SER A 351 -1.02 29.47 30.70
C SER A 351 -0.95 28.14 31.46
N LYS A 352 -0.17 27.17 30.97
CA LYS A 352 0.04 25.86 31.60
C LYS A 352 1.29 25.89 32.46
N SER A 353 1.17 25.47 33.71
CA SER A 353 2.25 25.59 34.71
C SER A 353 3.00 24.28 34.91
N GLU A 354 2.28 23.16 34.92
CA GLU A 354 2.84 21.83 35.14
C GLU A 354 3.24 21.17 33.81
N LYS A 355 4.36 20.44 33.80
CA LYS A 355 4.82 19.73 32.59
C LYS A 355 3.79 18.67 32.15
N SER A 356 3.06 18.08 33.09
CA SER A 356 1.97 17.12 32.82
C SER A 356 0.71 17.73 32.21
N GLU A 357 0.61 19.05 32.13
CA GLU A 357 -0.46 19.73 31.38
C GLU A 357 -0.04 20.02 29.93
N ILE A 358 1.26 19.91 29.63
CA ILE A 358 1.83 20.05 28.29
C ILE A 358 1.88 18.68 27.60
N PHE A 359 2.37 17.67 28.31
CA PHE A 359 2.52 16.31 27.81
C PHE A 359 1.59 15.33 28.52
N SER A 360 1.12 14.34 27.77
CA SER A 360 0.28 13.24 28.23
C SER A 360 1.08 12.24 29.06
N LYS A 361 0.53 11.83 30.21
CA LYS A 361 1.02 10.68 30.97
C LYS A 361 0.63 9.36 30.28
N LEU A 362 1.44 8.32 30.47
CA LEU A 362 1.10 6.96 30.03
C LEU A 362 0.02 6.34 30.91
N GLU A 363 0.03 6.66 32.21
CA GLU A 363 -0.84 6.05 33.22
C GLU A 363 -0.73 4.51 33.21
N ASN A 364 -1.86 3.80 33.25
CA ASN A 364 -1.91 2.34 33.19
C ASN A 364 -2.35 1.91 31.78
N LEU A 365 -1.38 1.57 30.93
CA LEU A 365 -1.66 1.03 29.60
C LEU A 365 -2.10 -0.44 29.71
N ASN A 366 -3.36 -0.71 29.41
CA ASN A 366 -3.90 -2.07 29.47
C ASN A 366 -3.57 -2.86 28.21
N VAL A 367 -2.96 -4.03 28.38
CA VAL A 367 -2.59 -4.96 27.30
C VAL A 367 -2.87 -6.42 27.69
N SER A 368 -2.96 -7.27 26.69
CA SER A 368 -3.06 -8.73 26.81
C SER A 368 -1.72 -9.38 27.14
N ASP A 369 -1.77 -10.58 27.73
CA ASP A 369 -0.62 -11.48 27.88
C ASP A 369 -0.13 -12.07 26.55
N LEU A 370 -0.92 -11.93 25.48
CA LEU A 370 -0.55 -12.41 24.15
C LEU A 370 0.13 -11.38 23.27
N GLU A 371 -0.12 -10.07 23.46
CA GLU A 371 0.21 -9.07 22.46
C GLU A 371 1.52 -8.31 22.72
N ILE A 372 2.10 -7.75 21.66
CA ILE A 372 3.03 -6.62 21.70
C ILE A 372 2.46 -5.53 20.81
N LYS A 373 2.42 -4.28 21.29
CA LYS A 373 2.04 -3.12 20.48
C LYS A 373 3.28 -2.42 19.94
N ILE A 374 3.18 -1.82 18.75
CA ILE A 374 4.29 -1.19 18.03
C ILE A 374 3.89 0.17 17.45
N ALA A 375 4.84 1.09 17.32
CA ALA A 375 4.65 2.36 16.62
C ALA A 375 4.55 2.20 15.10
N PHE A 376 3.87 3.15 14.45
CA PHE A 376 3.55 3.10 13.02
C PHE A 376 4.14 4.33 12.34
N ALA A 377 4.77 4.14 11.18
CA ALA A 377 5.26 5.22 10.33
C ALA A 377 4.84 4.94 8.88
N LEU A 378 4.17 5.93 8.27
CA LEU A 378 3.79 5.91 6.84
C LEU A 378 3.05 4.62 6.39
N GLY A 379 2.20 4.06 7.26
CA GLY A 379 1.42 2.85 6.97
C GLY A 379 2.12 1.52 7.30
N SER A 380 3.37 1.55 7.76
CA SER A 380 4.15 0.36 8.15
C SER A 380 4.52 0.40 9.63
N VAL A 381 4.85 -0.77 10.18
CA VAL A 381 5.35 -0.89 11.57
C VAL A 381 6.79 -0.39 11.67
N ILE A 382 7.14 0.21 12.81
CA ILE A 382 8.51 0.64 13.13
C ILE A 382 8.75 0.47 14.64
N ASN A 383 9.89 -0.11 15.01
CA ASN A 383 10.19 -0.55 16.37
C ASN A 383 10.74 0.55 17.30
N GLN A 384 10.45 1.83 17.00
CA GLN A 384 10.86 3.00 17.80
C GLN A 384 10.10 3.13 19.12
N ALA A 385 8.92 2.51 19.23
CA ALA A 385 8.21 2.36 20.49
C ALA A 385 7.48 1.01 20.54
N LEU A 386 7.57 0.33 21.69
CA LEU A 386 6.99 -1.01 21.90
C LEU A 386 6.32 -1.09 23.27
N ILE A 387 5.23 -1.83 23.39
CA ILE A 387 4.56 -2.13 24.67
C ILE A 387 4.35 -3.64 24.76
N SER A 388 4.82 -4.27 25.82
CA SER A 388 4.62 -5.71 26.03
C SER A 388 4.59 -6.08 27.50
N LYS A 389 3.79 -7.10 27.84
CA LYS A 389 3.91 -7.78 29.14
C LYS A 389 5.16 -8.64 29.19
N GLN A 390 5.65 -8.92 30.40
CA GLN A 390 6.71 -9.90 30.57
C GLN A 390 6.30 -11.25 29.95
N GLY A 391 7.20 -11.86 29.18
CA GLY A 391 6.97 -13.16 28.54
C GLY A 391 5.82 -13.22 27.53
N SER A 392 5.33 -12.08 27.01
CA SER A 392 4.24 -12.04 26.05
C SER A 392 4.46 -12.98 24.86
N TYR A 393 3.40 -13.69 24.44
CA TYR A 393 3.45 -14.67 23.36
C TYR A 393 4.00 -14.07 22.06
N LEU A 394 3.49 -12.90 21.67
CA LEU A 394 3.90 -12.23 20.44
C LEU A 394 5.33 -11.68 20.51
N THR A 395 5.81 -11.28 21.69
CA THR A 395 7.23 -10.94 21.89
C THR A 395 8.13 -12.16 21.66
N ASN A 396 7.72 -13.34 22.12
CA ASN A 396 8.46 -14.57 21.85
C ASN A 396 8.45 -14.93 20.35
N LEU A 397 7.34 -14.72 19.64
CA LEU A 397 7.30 -14.91 18.18
C LEU A 397 8.29 -14.00 17.44
N VAL A 398 8.43 -12.74 17.84
CA VAL A 398 9.45 -11.84 17.25
C VAL A 398 10.86 -12.36 17.54
N ILE A 399 11.12 -12.84 18.75
CA ILE A 399 12.42 -13.43 19.12
C ILE A 399 12.72 -14.67 18.26
N GLU A 400 11.75 -15.57 18.06
CA GLU A 400 11.91 -16.72 17.16
C GLU A 400 12.12 -16.30 15.70
N GLN A 401 11.42 -15.27 15.23
CA GLN A 401 11.64 -14.70 13.90
C GLN A 401 13.09 -14.22 13.72
N VAL A 402 13.63 -13.47 14.70
CA VAL A 402 15.03 -13.03 14.67
C VAL A 402 15.98 -14.23 14.67
N LYS A 403 15.77 -15.22 15.54
CA LYS A 403 16.60 -16.44 15.58
C LYS A 403 16.61 -17.15 14.23
N ASN A 404 15.45 -17.43 13.65
CA ASN A 404 15.35 -18.11 12.35
C ASN A 404 16.03 -17.34 11.21
N ARG A 405 15.89 -16.01 11.20
CA ARG A 405 16.53 -15.13 10.20
C ARG A 405 18.06 -15.18 10.31
N TYR A 406 18.60 -15.13 11.52
CA TYR A 406 20.04 -15.24 11.75
C TYR A 406 20.58 -16.66 11.56
N GLN A 407 19.81 -17.69 11.90
CA GLN A 407 20.14 -19.07 11.58
C GLN A 407 20.30 -19.24 10.06
N PHE A 408 19.33 -18.76 9.28
CA PHE A 408 19.40 -18.81 7.81
C PHE A 408 20.59 -17.99 7.28
N LEU A 409 20.76 -16.74 7.73
CA LEU A 409 21.88 -15.89 7.34
C LEU A 409 23.23 -16.57 7.60
N ASN A 410 23.44 -17.05 8.83
CA ASN A 410 24.71 -17.60 9.26
C ASN A 410 24.99 -18.99 8.67
N GLN A 411 23.96 -19.77 8.33
CA GLN A 411 24.10 -21.03 7.59
C GLN A 411 24.83 -20.82 6.24
N HIS A 412 24.56 -19.71 5.57
CA HIS A 412 25.19 -19.37 4.29
C HIS A 412 26.43 -18.48 4.44
N LEU A 413 26.44 -17.58 5.42
CA LEU A 413 27.50 -16.60 5.60
C LEU A 413 28.74 -17.17 6.31
N ASN A 414 28.57 -18.03 7.33
CA ASN A 414 29.71 -18.55 8.08
C ASN A 414 30.70 -19.32 7.20
N PRO A 415 30.26 -20.27 6.33
CA PRO A 415 31.18 -20.96 5.43
C PRO A 415 31.92 -20.03 4.46
N ALA A 416 31.28 -18.93 4.05
CA ALA A 416 31.89 -17.94 3.18
C ALA A 416 32.97 -17.11 3.90
N ILE A 417 32.75 -16.77 5.17
CA ILE A 417 33.73 -16.03 5.99
C ILE A 417 34.91 -16.94 6.39
N GLU A 418 34.64 -18.20 6.72
CA GLU A 418 35.64 -19.15 7.21
C GLU A 418 36.73 -19.50 6.18
N SER A 419 36.48 -19.26 4.89
CA SER A 419 37.49 -19.46 3.84
C SER A 419 38.59 -18.39 3.83
N ASP A 420 38.50 -17.37 4.71
CA ASP A 420 39.44 -16.24 4.87
C ASP A 420 39.77 -15.47 3.57
N ASN A 421 38.81 -15.43 2.66
CA ASN A 421 38.94 -14.66 1.43
C ASN A 421 38.78 -13.15 1.69
N ASN A 422 39.16 -12.32 0.71
CA ASN A 422 38.87 -10.89 0.73
C ASN A 422 37.34 -10.63 0.66
N PHE A 423 36.93 -9.37 0.80
CA PHE A 423 35.52 -8.97 0.75
C PHE A 423 34.80 -9.39 -0.55
N THR A 424 35.43 -9.17 -1.70
CA THR A 424 34.83 -9.42 -3.02
C THR A 424 34.50 -10.90 -3.18
N ASP A 425 35.48 -11.77 -2.91
CA ASP A 425 35.33 -13.22 -3.06
C ASP A 425 34.43 -13.82 -1.99
N THR A 426 34.52 -13.33 -0.74
CA THR A 426 33.60 -13.75 0.35
C THR A 426 32.15 -13.44 -0.01
N THR A 427 31.89 -12.22 -0.50
CA THR A 427 30.53 -11.79 -0.88
C THR A 427 30.01 -12.62 -2.05
N LYS A 428 30.87 -12.92 -3.03
CA LYS A 428 30.52 -13.80 -4.16
C LYS A 428 30.11 -15.21 -3.67
N ILE A 429 30.92 -15.84 -2.81
CA ILE A 429 30.61 -17.17 -2.25
C ILE A 429 29.30 -17.13 -1.45
N PHE A 430 29.10 -16.08 -0.66
CA PHE A 430 27.87 -15.88 0.09
C PHE A 430 26.64 -15.75 -0.83
N HIS A 431 26.70 -14.90 -1.85
CA HIS A 431 25.60 -14.71 -2.82
C HIS A 431 25.29 -16.00 -3.58
N ASP A 432 26.32 -16.68 -4.08
CA ASP A 432 26.16 -17.96 -4.80
C ASP A 432 25.51 -19.00 -3.88
N SER A 433 25.94 -19.10 -2.61
CA SER A 433 25.33 -20.01 -1.61
C SER A 433 23.87 -19.66 -1.31
N LEU A 434 23.58 -18.37 -1.16
CA LEU A 434 22.26 -17.84 -0.84
C LEU A 434 21.24 -18.19 -1.94
N PHE A 435 21.54 -17.82 -3.19
CA PHE A 435 20.61 -18.01 -4.31
C PHE A 435 20.51 -19.47 -4.77
N ASN A 436 21.49 -20.33 -4.44
CA ASN A 436 21.34 -21.78 -4.62
C ASN A 436 20.27 -22.40 -3.70
N SER A 437 19.92 -21.73 -2.59
CA SER A 437 18.84 -22.12 -1.68
C SER A 437 17.53 -21.34 -1.88
N ALA A 438 17.43 -20.59 -2.99
CA ALA A 438 16.27 -19.77 -3.29
C ALA A 438 15.01 -20.60 -3.56
N THR A 439 13.91 -20.13 -2.99
CA THR A 439 12.55 -20.66 -3.17
C THR A 439 11.62 -19.50 -3.49
N ALA A 440 10.40 -19.80 -3.96
CA ALA A 440 9.39 -18.77 -4.20
C ALA A 440 9.06 -17.97 -2.92
N GLU A 441 9.12 -18.60 -1.75
CA GLU A 441 8.77 -17.96 -0.48
C GLU A 441 9.88 -17.03 0.06
N ASN A 442 11.15 -17.41 -0.05
CA ASN A 442 12.26 -16.65 0.55
C ASN A 442 12.96 -15.67 -0.42
N SER A 443 12.64 -15.68 -1.72
CA SER A 443 13.40 -14.94 -2.73
C SER A 443 13.61 -13.45 -2.40
N MET A 444 12.58 -12.76 -1.92
CA MET A 444 12.67 -11.34 -1.55
C MET A 444 13.50 -11.13 -0.27
N PHE A 445 13.33 -11.99 0.74
CA PHE A 445 14.21 -11.99 1.91
C PHE A 445 15.69 -12.16 1.51
N LEU A 446 16.00 -13.07 0.58
CA LEU A 446 17.38 -13.29 0.12
C LEU A 446 17.99 -12.04 -0.50
N THR A 447 17.27 -11.35 -1.39
CA THR A 447 17.78 -10.12 -2.01
C THR A 447 18.01 -9.02 -0.97
N LYS A 448 17.15 -8.92 0.05
CA LYS A 448 17.28 -7.94 1.15
C LYS A 448 18.46 -8.23 2.09
N ILE A 449 18.86 -9.48 2.28
CA ILE A 449 20.00 -9.85 3.17
C ILE A 449 21.34 -10.02 2.43
N ALA A 450 21.33 -10.10 1.10
CA ALA A 450 22.54 -10.23 0.30
C ALA A 450 23.63 -9.15 0.59
N PRO A 451 23.29 -7.85 0.83
CA PRO A 451 24.29 -6.85 1.18
C PRO A 451 24.64 -6.79 2.69
N TYR A 452 24.39 -7.84 3.48
CA TYR A 452 24.57 -7.84 4.93
C TYR A 452 25.95 -7.35 5.42
N LEU A 453 27.05 -7.77 4.78
CA LEU A 453 28.41 -7.33 5.15
C LEU A 453 28.68 -5.84 4.86
N GLN A 454 27.85 -5.21 4.05
CA GLN A 454 27.98 -3.81 3.61
C GLN A 454 27.21 -2.84 4.51
N VAL A 455 26.31 -3.35 5.34
CA VAL A 455 25.38 -2.57 6.17
C VAL A 455 26.14 -1.60 7.07
N GLY A 456 25.79 -0.31 6.97
CA GLY A 456 26.41 0.77 7.74
C GLY A 456 27.76 1.26 7.20
N PHE A 457 28.22 0.74 6.07
CA PHE A 457 29.50 1.11 5.45
C PHE A 457 29.39 1.45 3.96
N MET A 458 28.39 0.91 3.25
CA MET A 458 28.02 1.31 1.88
C MET A 458 26.55 1.79 1.83
N PRO A 459 26.22 2.72 0.93
CA PRO A 459 24.85 3.23 0.82
C PRO A 459 23.87 2.18 0.29
N GLU A 460 22.59 2.37 0.56
CA GLU A 460 21.47 1.47 0.20
C GLU A 460 21.47 0.09 0.89
N ALA A 461 22.50 -0.27 1.65
CA ALA A 461 22.58 -1.55 2.36
C ALA A 461 21.77 -1.53 3.67
N ARG A 462 20.54 -2.08 3.64
CA ARG A 462 19.55 -2.01 4.74
C ARG A 462 19.10 -3.36 5.31
N SER A 463 19.92 -4.41 5.23
CA SER A 463 19.53 -5.78 5.62
C SER A 463 19.01 -5.92 7.06
N THR A 464 19.40 -5.04 7.98
CA THR A 464 18.90 -5.01 9.38
C THR A 464 17.36 -5.02 9.44
N ILE A 465 16.69 -4.29 8.54
CA ILE A 465 15.21 -4.19 8.51
C ILE A 465 14.56 -5.57 8.39
N SER A 466 15.18 -6.47 7.63
CA SER A 466 14.68 -7.83 7.37
C SER A 466 15.20 -8.89 8.33
N LEU A 467 16.13 -8.54 9.24
CA LEU A 467 16.74 -9.47 10.19
C LEU A 467 16.23 -9.24 11.62
N SER A 468 16.54 -8.07 12.18
CA SER A 468 16.19 -7.68 13.57
C SER A 468 15.16 -6.54 13.64
N GLY A 469 14.96 -5.83 12.53
CA GLY A 469 14.08 -4.67 12.44
C GLY A 469 12.62 -5.01 12.11
N PRO A 470 11.85 -4.04 11.58
CA PRO A 470 10.41 -4.14 11.37
C PRO A 470 9.89 -5.37 10.61
N GLY A 471 10.67 -5.92 9.68
CA GLY A 471 10.27 -7.13 8.93
C GLY A 471 10.05 -8.34 9.83
N ALA A 472 10.83 -8.49 10.91
CA ALA A 472 10.63 -9.57 11.87
C ALA A 472 9.35 -9.40 12.70
N TYR A 473 9.00 -8.16 13.06
CA TYR A 473 7.76 -7.84 13.78
C TYR A 473 6.54 -8.09 12.90
N ALA A 474 6.56 -7.57 11.67
CA ALA A 474 5.47 -7.77 10.71
C ALA A 474 5.21 -9.27 10.46
N SER A 475 6.25 -10.07 10.25
CA SER A 475 6.07 -11.52 10.13
C SER A 475 5.52 -12.19 11.39
N ALA A 476 5.94 -11.76 12.58
CA ALA A 476 5.39 -12.28 13.83
C ALA A 476 3.91 -11.91 14.03
N TYR A 477 3.50 -10.70 13.63
CA TYR A 477 2.09 -10.31 13.62
C TYR A 477 1.28 -11.19 12.67
N TYR A 478 1.79 -11.47 11.47
CA TYR A 478 1.15 -12.38 10.53
C TYR A 478 1.03 -13.79 11.11
N ASP A 479 2.11 -14.33 11.70
CA ASP A 479 2.12 -15.62 12.37
C ASP A 479 1.01 -15.69 13.44
N PHE A 480 0.87 -14.65 14.25
CA PHE A 480 -0.16 -14.62 15.29
C PHE A 480 -1.58 -14.52 14.76
N ILE A 481 -1.84 -13.54 13.88
CA ILE A 481 -3.17 -13.26 13.32
C ILE A 481 -3.68 -14.48 12.55
N ASN A 482 -2.83 -15.08 11.72
CA ASN A 482 -3.21 -16.19 10.83
C ASN A 482 -2.96 -17.58 11.43
N LEU A 483 -2.51 -17.66 12.70
CA LEU A 483 -2.23 -18.89 13.44
C LEU A 483 -1.21 -19.79 12.70
N GLN A 484 -0.14 -19.17 12.19
CA GLN A 484 0.98 -19.81 11.51
C GLN A 484 2.28 -19.60 12.30
N GLU A 485 3.39 -20.16 11.81
CA GLU A 485 4.73 -19.96 12.37
C GLU A 485 5.75 -19.80 11.24
N ASN A 486 6.78 -19.00 11.51
CA ASN A 486 7.97 -18.84 10.67
C ASN A 486 7.67 -18.24 9.30
N THR A 487 6.68 -17.35 9.21
CA THR A 487 6.40 -16.60 7.99
C THR A 487 7.62 -15.74 7.64
N ILE A 488 8.13 -15.87 6.42
CA ILE A 488 9.28 -15.07 5.98
C ILE A 488 8.85 -13.67 5.55
N GLU A 489 7.92 -13.57 4.59
CA GLU A 489 7.45 -12.31 4.02
C GLU A 489 6.07 -12.51 3.39
N LYS A 490 5.02 -12.16 4.12
CA LYS A 490 3.62 -12.16 3.66
C LYS A 490 2.95 -10.85 4.02
N THR A 491 2.11 -10.36 3.11
CA THR A 491 1.42 -9.10 3.24
C THR A 491 0.52 -9.06 4.47
N LEU A 492 0.61 -7.96 5.22
CA LEU A 492 -0.32 -7.61 6.30
C LEU A 492 -1.18 -6.44 5.84
N LYS A 493 -2.48 -6.52 6.10
CA LYS A 493 -3.37 -5.40 5.84
C LYS A 493 -3.23 -4.36 6.95
N ALA A 494 -3.28 -3.09 6.57
CA ALA A 494 -3.30 -1.99 7.54
C ALA A 494 -4.46 -2.11 8.55
N SER A 495 -5.59 -2.70 8.12
CA SER A 495 -6.75 -2.99 8.97
C SER A 495 -6.44 -3.97 10.11
N ASP A 496 -5.57 -4.95 9.87
CA ASP A 496 -5.27 -5.98 10.88
C ASP A 496 -4.26 -5.45 11.91
N LEU A 497 -3.39 -4.54 11.45
CA LEU A 497 -2.36 -3.91 12.24
C LEU A 497 -2.92 -2.86 13.23
N ILE A 498 -4.07 -2.25 12.96
CA ILE A 498 -4.63 -1.18 13.82
C ILE A 498 -4.83 -1.60 15.28
N GLU A 499 -5.19 -2.86 15.52
CA GLU A 499 -5.41 -3.44 16.85
C GLU A 499 -4.13 -3.58 17.68
N PHE A 500 -2.96 -3.50 17.03
CA PHE A 500 -1.63 -3.58 17.63
C PHE A 500 -0.89 -2.24 17.61
N LYS A 501 -1.55 -1.17 17.15
CA LYS A 501 -0.95 0.17 17.08
C LYS A 501 -0.69 0.74 18.47
N PHE A 502 0.49 1.34 18.64
CA PHE A 502 0.82 2.13 19.81
C PHE A 502 -0.16 3.32 19.94
N PRO A 503 -0.75 3.60 21.12
CA PRO A 503 -1.69 4.69 21.27
C PRO A 503 -1.10 6.06 20.88
N GLU A 504 -1.69 6.71 19.87
CA GLU A 504 -1.16 7.95 19.26
C GLU A 504 -1.03 9.11 20.26
N ASN A 505 -1.96 9.22 21.22
CA ASN A 505 -1.96 10.30 22.22
C ASN A 505 -0.78 10.24 23.20
N ASN A 506 -0.08 9.11 23.26
CA ASN A 506 0.98 8.85 24.23
C ASN A 506 2.39 9.02 23.68
N LEU A 507 2.55 9.16 22.36
CA LEU A 507 3.85 9.20 21.70
C LEU A 507 3.90 10.33 20.67
N SER A 508 4.93 11.17 20.77
CA SER A 508 5.29 12.10 19.71
C SER A 508 6.48 11.54 18.94
N GLN A 509 6.18 10.96 17.77
CA GLN A 509 7.18 10.32 16.90
C GLN A 509 7.99 11.36 16.10
N LEU A 510 7.35 12.43 15.65
CA LEU A 510 7.97 13.42 14.75
C LEU A 510 8.80 14.45 15.54
N THR A 511 9.92 14.01 16.11
CA THR A 511 10.85 14.85 16.87
C THR A 511 12.01 15.34 16.01
N GLU A 512 12.73 16.37 16.46
CA GLU A 512 13.94 16.86 15.76
C GLU A 512 14.95 15.73 15.49
N GLN A 513 15.23 14.90 16.49
CA GLN A 513 16.23 13.84 16.36
C GLN A 513 15.75 12.67 15.51
N GLU A 514 14.46 12.29 15.58
CA GLU A 514 13.92 11.22 14.74
C GLU A 514 13.99 11.59 13.26
N ILE A 515 13.67 12.83 12.89
CA ILE A 515 13.78 13.29 11.49
C ILE A 515 15.22 13.19 10.97
N ASN A 516 16.22 13.45 11.83
CA ASN A 516 17.63 13.31 11.50
C ASN A 516 18.11 11.84 11.50
N SER A 517 17.52 11.00 12.35
CA SER A 517 17.82 9.57 12.54
C SER A 517 17.26 8.72 11.39
N LEU A 518 16.06 9.06 10.91
CA LEU A 518 15.36 8.43 9.79
C LEU A 518 16.04 8.62 8.43
N TRP A 519 17.02 9.52 8.33
CA TRP A 519 17.78 9.68 7.10
C TRP A 519 18.62 8.43 6.86
N SER A 520 18.13 7.61 5.92
CA SER A 520 18.87 6.47 5.40
C SER A 520 20.21 6.91 4.82
N PHE A 521 21.23 6.06 4.98
CA PHE A 521 22.47 6.21 4.23
C PHE A 521 22.22 5.77 2.78
N ASP A 522 21.71 6.69 1.98
CA ASP A 522 21.37 6.53 0.57
C ASP A 522 22.45 7.12 -0.35
N GLN A 523 22.25 7.02 -1.67
CA GLN A 523 23.16 7.61 -2.66
C GLN A 523 23.29 9.14 -2.53
N ALA A 524 22.22 9.84 -2.14
CA ALA A 524 22.21 11.28 -1.99
C ALA A 524 23.13 11.74 -0.84
N SER A 525 23.02 11.09 0.32
CA SER A 525 23.90 11.31 1.48
C SER A 525 25.33 10.86 1.17
N ALA A 526 25.49 9.76 0.44
CA ALA A 526 26.79 9.22 0.06
C ALA A 526 27.58 10.18 -0.85
N LYS A 527 26.92 10.88 -1.77
CA LYS A 527 27.53 11.90 -2.63
C LYS A 527 28.12 13.03 -1.80
N TYR A 528 27.33 13.65 -0.93
CA TYR A 528 27.77 14.76 -0.08
C TYR A 528 28.90 14.34 0.88
N GLN A 529 28.80 13.15 1.49
CA GLN A 529 29.85 12.63 2.35
C GLN A 529 31.16 12.38 1.59
N PHE A 530 31.09 11.86 0.35
CA PHE A 530 32.25 11.64 -0.49
C PHE A 530 32.96 12.96 -0.85
N GLU A 531 32.21 13.97 -1.28
CA GLU A 531 32.74 15.30 -1.60
C GLU A 531 33.43 15.94 -0.39
N LYS A 532 32.87 15.76 0.82
CA LYS A 532 33.50 16.18 2.07
C LYS A 532 34.83 15.45 2.31
N TYR A 533 34.89 14.13 2.15
CA TYR A 533 36.14 13.38 2.33
C TYR A 533 37.23 13.83 1.35
N VAL A 534 36.90 14.07 0.08
CA VAL A 534 37.84 14.59 -0.92
C VAL A 534 38.32 15.99 -0.56
N ARG A 535 37.42 16.85 -0.07
CA ARG A 535 37.73 18.21 0.39
C ARG A 535 38.70 18.20 1.56
N ASP A 536 38.43 17.37 2.56
CA ASP A 536 39.27 17.24 3.75
C ASP A 536 40.65 16.63 3.42
N TYR A 537 40.73 15.75 2.41
CA TYR A 537 41.96 15.10 1.98
C TYR A 537 42.86 15.99 1.10
N THR A 538 42.28 16.72 0.14
CA THR A 538 43.05 17.47 -0.88
C THR A 538 43.16 18.97 -0.61
N GLY A 539 42.29 19.53 0.24
CA GLY A 539 42.15 20.97 0.43
C GLY A 539 41.46 21.72 -0.71
N GLY A 540 41.05 21.02 -1.79
CA GLY A 540 40.27 21.57 -2.91
C GLY A 540 38.75 21.34 -2.77
N SER A 541 37.97 21.85 -3.72
CA SER A 541 36.54 21.53 -3.84
C SER A 541 36.27 20.81 -5.16
N LEU A 542 35.84 19.56 -5.09
CA LEU A 542 35.30 18.79 -6.21
C LEU A 542 33.79 19.09 -6.37
N SER A 543 33.40 20.36 -6.46
CA SER A 543 31.98 20.68 -6.70
C SER A 543 31.70 20.65 -8.20
N GLU A 544 30.63 19.93 -8.59
CA GLU A 544 30.17 19.77 -9.98
C GLU A 544 29.93 21.10 -10.72
N ASP A 545 29.72 22.19 -9.97
CA ASP A 545 29.48 23.54 -10.47
C ASP A 545 30.76 24.36 -10.69
N ASN A 546 31.92 23.90 -10.21
CA ASN A 546 33.17 24.64 -10.31
C ASN A 546 33.64 24.73 -11.77
N GLY A 547 33.69 25.95 -12.30
CA GLY A 547 34.16 26.23 -13.66
C GLY A 547 33.05 26.28 -14.72
N VAL A 548 31.78 26.11 -14.35
CA VAL A 548 30.62 26.27 -15.25
C VAL A 548 30.20 27.74 -15.32
N ASP A 549 30.17 28.32 -16.52
CA ASP A 549 29.65 29.68 -16.74
C ASP A 549 28.13 29.67 -16.93
N PHE A 550 27.40 29.92 -15.84
CA PHE A 550 25.94 29.99 -15.82
C PHE A 550 25.33 31.13 -16.64
N ASN A 551 26.11 32.09 -17.11
CA ASN A 551 25.60 33.29 -17.80
C ASN A 551 25.81 33.27 -19.31
N LYS A 552 26.34 32.19 -19.89
CA LYS A 552 26.58 32.06 -21.33
C LYS A 552 25.32 31.74 -22.13
N ASN A 553 24.34 32.64 -22.10
CA ASN A 553 23.02 32.48 -22.70
C ASN A 553 23.04 32.31 -24.23
N THR A 554 23.32 31.11 -24.71
CA THR A 554 23.32 30.76 -26.14
C THR A 554 21.88 30.61 -26.63
N ALA A 555 21.52 31.37 -27.67
CA ALA A 555 20.21 31.23 -28.32
C ALA A 555 20.14 29.90 -29.09
N LEU A 556 18.93 29.32 -29.17
CA LEU A 556 18.70 28.04 -29.82
C LEU A 556 19.13 28.03 -31.30
N ASP A 557 20.11 27.18 -31.65
CA ASP A 557 20.47 26.89 -33.03
C ASP A 557 19.43 25.94 -33.65
N LYS A 558 18.55 26.51 -34.48
CA LYS A 558 17.46 25.77 -35.14
C LYS A 558 17.98 24.66 -36.06
N ASN A 559 19.11 24.88 -36.74
CA ASN A 559 19.67 23.89 -37.65
C ASN A 559 20.29 22.73 -36.87
N TYR A 560 21.00 23.03 -35.78
CA TYR A 560 21.51 22.01 -34.86
C TYR A 560 20.38 21.16 -34.27
N LEU A 561 19.31 21.79 -33.80
CA LEU A 561 18.17 21.05 -33.24
C LEU A 561 17.48 20.17 -34.29
N LEU A 562 17.19 20.73 -35.48
CA LEU A 562 16.43 20.07 -36.55
C LEU A 562 17.23 18.95 -37.24
N ASN A 563 18.50 19.19 -37.58
CA ASN A 563 19.29 18.29 -38.42
C ASN A 563 20.32 17.47 -37.65
N ASN A 564 20.53 17.73 -36.35
CA ASN A 564 21.39 16.92 -35.50
C ASN A 564 20.57 16.22 -34.41
N LYS A 565 20.00 16.98 -33.46
CA LYS A 565 19.41 16.40 -32.25
C LYS A 565 18.18 15.54 -32.51
N ILE A 566 17.23 16.01 -33.33
CA ILE A 566 16.01 15.26 -33.67
C ILE A 566 16.31 13.96 -34.43
N PRO A 567 17.06 13.97 -35.56
CA PRO A 567 17.28 12.76 -36.36
C PRO A 567 18.23 11.75 -35.72
N SER A 568 19.15 12.18 -34.86
CA SER A 568 20.07 11.29 -34.14
C SER A 568 19.51 10.76 -32.82
N ASN A 569 18.25 11.06 -32.47
CA ASN A 569 17.64 10.56 -31.25
C ASN A 569 17.25 9.08 -31.40
N ASN A 570 17.66 8.25 -30.44
CA ASN A 570 17.34 6.82 -30.38
C ASN A 570 16.45 6.46 -29.18
N VAL A 571 15.85 7.45 -28.50
CA VAL A 571 15.03 7.26 -27.31
C VAL A 571 13.56 7.51 -27.65
N GLU A 572 12.77 6.46 -27.76
CA GLU A 572 11.32 6.56 -27.89
C GLU A 572 10.63 6.09 -26.60
N GLU A 573 9.81 6.96 -26.02
CA GLU A 573 9.01 6.63 -24.85
C GLU A 573 7.74 5.87 -25.26
N ALA A 574 7.48 4.71 -24.64
CA ALA A 574 6.30 3.88 -24.91
C ALA A 574 4.98 4.45 -24.35
N GLY A 575 5.04 5.49 -23.52
CA GLY A 575 3.87 6.11 -22.90
C GLY A 575 2.94 6.80 -23.90
N SER A 576 1.68 6.99 -23.52
CA SER A 576 0.71 7.73 -24.34
C SER A 576 1.25 9.12 -24.68
N LYS A 577 1.21 9.48 -25.98
CA LYS A 577 1.62 10.80 -26.49
C LYS A 577 0.52 11.88 -26.30
N ASN A 578 -0.50 11.62 -25.46
CA ASN A 578 -1.54 12.59 -25.10
C ASN A 578 -1.10 13.56 -23.99
N TYR A 579 0.03 14.22 -24.19
CA TYR A 579 0.53 15.27 -23.32
C TYR A 579 1.19 16.39 -24.13
N VAL A 580 1.38 17.53 -23.47
CA VAL A 580 2.29 18.60 -23.92
C VAL A 580 3.45 18.71 -22.93
N HIS A 581 4.67 18.86 -23.44
CA HIS A 581 5.89 18.93 -22.61
C HIS A 581 6.58 20.29 -22.73
N TYR A 582 6.52 21.07 -21.67
CA TYR A 582 7.22 22.33 -21.50
C TYR A 582 8.64 22.08 -20.98
N ILE A 583 9.65 22.35 -21.81
CA ILE A 583 11.06 22.26 -21.43
C ILE A 583 11.58 23.67 -21.18
N ILE A 584 11.88 23.99 -19.92
CA ILE A 584 12.21 25.35 -19.48
C ILE A 584 13.67 25.38 -18.99
N GLN A 585 14.52 26.07 -19.75
CA GLN A 585 15.90 26.32 -19.39
C GLN A 585 15.97 27.49 -18.40
N LEU A 586 16.37 27.22 -17.14
CA LEU A 586 16.47 28.24 -16.09
C LEU A 586 17.84 28.94 -16.07
N GLN A 587 18.92 28.24 -16.41
CA GLN A 587 20.28 28.76 -16.42
C GLN A 587 20.92 28.70 -17.81
N GLY A 588 21.86 29.61 -18.07
CA GLY A 588 22.45 29.83 -19.38
C GLY A 588 23.65 28.98 -19.73
N ASP A 589 24.11 28.10 -18.85
CA ASP A 589 25.28 27.28 -19.11
C ASP A 589 25.07 26.29 -20.28
N ASP A 590 26.19 25.88 -20.87
CA ASP A 590 26.20 24.95 -22.01
C ASP A 590 25.63 23.56 -21.65
N ILE A 591 25.64 23.17 -20.36
CA ILE A 591 25.11 21.88 -19.89
C ILE A 591 23.59 21.88 -19.93
N SER A 592 22.97 22.88 -19.31
CA SER A 592 21.53 23.11 -19.34
C SER A 592 21.03 23.28 -20.77
N TYR A 593 21.79 24.00 -21.62
CA TYR A 593 21.48 24.13 -23.04
C TYR A 593 21.46 22.78 -23.77
N GLU A 594 22.50 21.96 -23.65
CA GLU A 594 22.57 20.65 -24.31
C GLU A 594 21.51 19.68 -23.78
N ALA A 595 21.22 19.70 -22.48
CA ALA A 595 20.15 18.92 -21.86
C ALA A 595 18.77 19.30 -22.42
N THR A 596 18.49 20.60 -22.56
CA THR A 596 17.20 21.07 -23.12
C THR A 596 16.99 20.60 -24.55
N CYS A 597 18.04 20.66 -25.38
CA CYS A 597 18.02 20.20 -26.76
C CYS A 597 17.83 18.68 -26.86
N ASN A 598 18.45 17.92 -25.95
CA ASN A 598 18.31 16.46 -25.89
C ASN A 598 16.91 16.03 -25.46
N LEU A 599 16.38 16.64 -24.40
CA LEU A 599 15.05 16.29 -23.90
C LEU A 599 13.97 16.59 -24.94
N PHE A 600 14.12 17.69 -25.69
CA PHE A 600 13.23 18.02 -26.80
C PHE A 600 13.26 16.95 -27.91
N SER A 601 14.44 16.40 -28.22
CA SER A 601 14.56 15.44 -29.32
C SER A 601 13.92 14.07 -29.05
N LYS A 602 13.63 13.73 -27.78
CA LYS A 602 12.90 12.50 -27.43
C LYS A 602 11.45 12.55 -27.92
N ASN A 603 10.82 13.73 -27.84
CA ASN A 603 9.42 13.93 -28.23
C ASN A 603 9.21 15.27 -28.94
N PRO A 604 9.83 15.49 -30.11
CA PRO A 604 9.89 16.81 -30.74
C PRO A 604 8.53 17.32 -31.22
N LYS A 605 7.58 16.40 -31.45
CA LYS A 605 6.19 16.73 -31.80
C LYS A 605 5.33 17.08 -30.59
N ASN A 606 5.69 16.74 -29.36
CA ASN A 606 4.86 17.03 -28.18
C ASN A 606 5.52 18.02 -27.22
N SER A 607 6.77 18.41 -27.49
CA SER A 607 7.58 19.24 -26.60
C SER A 607 7.77 20.65 -27.17
N ILE A 608 8.03 21.61 -26.30
CA ILE A 608 8.46 22.98 -26.65
C ILE A 608 9.65 23.38 -25.77
N ILE A 609 10.55 24.21 -26.30
CA ILE A 609 11.69 24.78 -25.55
C ILE A 609 11.39 26.24 -25.21
N ILE A 610 11.63 26.61 -23.96
CA ILE A 610 11.60 28.00 -23.49
C ILE A 610 12.90 28.32 -22.77
N GLN A 611 13.63 29.31 -23.30
CA GLN A 611 14.87 29.79 -22.71
C GLN A 611 14.58 30.94 -21.73
N ARG A 612 14.20 30.60 -20.49
CA ARG A 612 13.80 31.56 -19.45
C ARG A 612 14.96 32.37 -18.89
N ASN A 613 16.18 31.84 -18.98
CA ASN A 613 17.43 32.55 -18.72
C ASN A 613 17.54 33.89 -19.49
N MET A 614 16.89 34.03 -20.64
CA MET A 614 16.86 35.27 -21.45
C MET A 614 15.58 36.11 -21.20
N ASN A 615 15.32 36.47 -19.95
CA ASN A 615 14.05 37.02 -19.43
C ASN A 615 13.19 37.87 -20.40
N GLU A 616 13.77 38.88 -21.05
CA GLU A 616 13.08 39.83 -21.95
C GLU A 616 12.84 39.30 -23.39
N SER A 617 13.66 38.36 -23.86
CA SER A 617 13.57 37.78 -25.22
C SER A 617 13.06 36.33 -25.22
N ALA A 618 12.61 35.82 -24.08
CA ALA A 618 12.13 34.46 -23.92
C ALA A 618 10.92 34.18 -24.84
N LYS A 619 11.10 33.24 -25.78
CA LYS A 619 10.08 32.75 -26.71
C LYS A 619 9.87 31.25 -26.51
N SER A 620 8.73 30.76 -26.99
CA SER A 620 8.47 29.31 -27.10
C SER A 620 8.93 28.82 -28.47
N TYR A 621 9.90 27.91 -28.51
CA TYR A 621 10.37 27.25 -29.74
C TYR A 621 9.75 25.86 -29.85
N PHE A 622 9.24 25.52 -31.04
CA PHE A 622 8.57 24.23 -31.26
C PHE A 622 8.70 23.77 -32.72
N LEU A 623 8.52 22.47 -32.95
CA LEU A 623 8.53 21.90 -34.30
C LEU A 623 7.22 22.20 -35.03
N SER A 624 7.31 22.67 -36.27
CA SER A 624 6.17 22.91 -37.15
C SER A 624 5.33 21.64 -37.39
N ASP A 625 4.09 21.82 -37.84
CA ASP A 625 3.15 20.71 -38.06
C ASP A 625 3.61 19.78 -39.21
N ASP A 626 4.31 20.33 -40.20
CA ASP A 626 4.95 19.58 -41.29
C ASP A 626 6.28 18.89 -40.88
N GLY A 627 6.87 19.30 -39.75
CA GLY A 627 8.13 18.76 -39.25
C GLY A 627 9.40 19.31 -39.92
N GLU A 628 9.30 20.28 -40.82
CA GLU A 628 10.44 20.77 -41.62
C GLU A 628 11.14 21.99 -41.00
N SER A 629 10.57 22.64 -39.97
CA SER A 629 11.16 23.85 -39.40
C SER A 629 10.87 24.04 -37.90
N ILE A 630 11.70 24.84 -37.23
CA ILE A 630 11.48 25.27 -35.85
C ILE A 630 10.86 26.67 -35.85
N LEU A 631 9.60 26.73 -35.41
CA LEU A 631 8.81 27.96 -35.32
C LEU A 631 8.90 28.58 -33.92
N GLU A 632 8.50 29.84 -33.84
CA GLU A 632 8.53 30.65 -32.62
C GLU A 632 7.13 31.14 -32.28
N LEU A 633 6.82 31.15 -30.99
CA LEU A 633 5.61 31.74 -30.43
C LEU A 633 5.96 32.67 -29.26
N ASN A 634 4.98 33.49 -28.88
CA ASN A 634 5.01 34.22 -27.62
C ASN A 634 5.32 33.28 -26.44
N LYS A 635 6.06 33.81 -25.46
CA LYS A 635 6.48 33.12 -24.25
C LYS A 635 5.35 32.28 -23.64
N TYR A 636 5.66 31.02 -23.30
CA TYR A 636 4.77 30.05 -22.64
C TYR A 636 3.54 29.56 -23.43
N ARG A 637 3.24 30.13 -24.60
CA ARG A 637 2.15 29.63 -25.44
C ARG A 637 2.54 28.40 -26.24
N ILE A 638 1.53 27.65 -26.69
CA ILE A 638 1.67 26.41 -27.47
C ILE A 638 0.94 26.48 -28.81
N PRO A 639 1.36 25.68 -29.81
CA PRO A 639 0.64 25.55 -31.08
C PRO A 639 -0.73 24.87 -30.89
N GLU A 640 -1.67 25.15 -31.81
CA GLU A 640 -3.05 24.65 -31.75
C GLU A 640 -3.16 23.13 -31.56
N ARG A 641 -2.30 22.35 -32.24
CA ARG A 641 -2.30 20.88 -32.14
C ARG A 641 -1.94 20.31 -30.76
N LEU A 642 -1.41 21.13 -29.85
CA LEU A 642 -1.06 20.73 -28.48
C LEU A 642 -2.06 21.24 -27.44
N LYS A 643 -3.09 22.00 -27.84
CA LYS A 643 -4.07 22.60 -26.92
C LYS A 643 -5.09 21.60 -26.37
N ASN A 644 -5.36 20.52 -27.08
CA ASN A 644 -6.33 19.49 -26.70
C ASN A 644 -5.71 18.35 -25.86
N LYS A 645 -4.49 18.53 -25.34
CA LYS A 645 -3.79 17.50 -24.57
C LYS A 645 -4.36 17.41 -23.15
N GLU A 646 -4.45 16.19 -22.63
CA GLU A 646 -5.03 15.94 -21.31
C GLU A 646 -4.02 16.13 -20.17
N LYS A 647 -2.72 15.98 -20.48
CA LYS A 647 -1.61 16.07 -19.53
C LYS A 647 -0.68 17.22 -19.86
N VAL A 648 -0.34 18.03 -18.87
CA VAL A 648 0.76 18.99 -18.94
C VAL A 648 1.96 18.42 -18.21
N LYS A 649 3.08 18.24 -18.93
CA LYS A 649 4.39 17.91 -18.37
C LYS A 649 5.25 19.15 -18.44
N VAL A 650 5.91 19.52 -17.35
CA VAL A 650 6.86 20.64 -17.32
C VAL A 650 8.17 20.15 -16.72
N THR A 651 9.30 20.47 -17.36
CA THR A 651 10.64 20.17 -16.86
C THR A 651 11.42 21.45 -16.75
N PHE A 652 11.84 21.77 -15.53
CA PHE A 652 12.77 22.84 -15.25
C PHE A 652 14.19 22.29 -15.24
N ILE A 653 15.08 22.88 -16.02
CA ILE A 653 16.46 22.44 -16.19
C ILE A 653 17.40 23.51 -15.65
N GLY A 654 18.25 23.12 -14.70
CA GLY A 654 19.27 23.96 -14.07
C GLY A 654 20.03 23.19 -12.99
N HIS A 655 21.01 23.81 -12.34
CA HIS A 655 21.90 23.17 -11.37
C HIS A 655 21.40 23.40 -9.94
N GLY A 656 21.43 22.36 -9.11
CA GLY A 656 21.11 22.42 -7.69
C GLY A 656 22.31 22.83 -6.84
N LYS A 657 22.05 23.54 -5.75
CA LYS A 657 23.12 23.88 -4.81
C LYS A 657 23.74 22.61 -4.22
N ASP A 658 25.07 22.61 -4.08
CA ASP A 658 25.88 21.57 -3.45
C ASP A 658 25.60 21.48 -1.93
N GLU A 659 24.48 20.85 -1.60
CA GLU A 659 23.91 20.71 -0.26
C GLU A 659 23.03 19.46 -0.20
N PHE A 660 23.17 18.65 0.86
CA PHE A 660 22.26 17.54 1.13
C PHE A 660 20.85 18.09 1.43
N ASN A 661 19.81 17.54 0.79
CA ASN A 661 18.45 18.10 0.80
C ASN A 661 18.43 19.60 0.47
N THR A 662 18.96 19.91 -0.72
CA THR A 662 19.12 21.26 -1.26
C THR A 662 17.89 22.17 -1.02
N SER A 663 18.13 23.43 -0.67
CA SER A 663 17.07 24.43 -0.46
C SER A 663 16.89 25.37 -1.66
N GLU A 664 17.76 25.25 -2.66
CA GLU A 664 17.82 26.12 -3.83
C GLU A 664 18.10 25.33 -5.11
N PHE A 665 17.24 25.52 -6.11
CA PHE A 665 17.40 24.94 -7.44
C PHE A 665 17.56 26.06 -8.47
N ALA A 666 18.62 26.00 -9.28
CA ALA A 666 18.95 27.02 -10.27
C ALA A 666 19.06 28.44 -9.67
N ARG A 667 19.55 28.54 -8.42
CA ARG A 667 19.59 29.77 -7.59
C ARG A 667 18.20 30.37 -7.26
N LEU A 668 17.15 29.55 -7.37
CA LEU A 668 15.80 29.90 -6.95
C LEU A 668 15.46 29.12 -5.69
N SER A 669 14.96 29.82 -4.67
CA SER A 669 14.35 29.18 -3.50
C SER A 669 13.01 28.52 -3.86
N VAL A 670 12.45 27.72 -2.95
CA VAL A 670 11.10 27.12 -3.07
C VAL A 670 10.06 28.18 -3.46
N ASP A 671 10.04 29.32 -2.76
CA ASP A 671 9.05 30.38 -2.98
C ASP A 671 9.30 31.12 -4.29
N SER A 672 10.57 31.37 -4.62
CA SER A 672 10.95 32.02 -5.89
C SER A 672 10.52 31.19 -7.09
N LEU A 673 10.74 29.86 -7.05
CA LEU A 673 10.33 28.96 -8.11
C LEU A 673 8.81 28.78 -8.16
N SER A 674 8.13 28.72 -7.00
CA SER A 674 6.65 28.71 -6.94
C SER A 674 6.05 29.96 -7.60
N ASN A 675 6.65 31.15 -7.39
CA ASN A 675 6.19 32.39 -8.01
C ASN A 675 6.44 32.41 -9.54
N GLU A 676 7.57 31.86 -10.01
CA GLU A 676 7.81 31.69 -11.45
C GLU A 676 6.81 30.71 -12.08
N ILE A 677 6.54 29.58 -11.41
CA ILE A 677 5.51 28.62 -11.82
C ILE A 677 4.15 29.30 -11.89
N SER A 678 3.80 30.16 -10.92
CA SER A 678 2.53 30.90 -10.92
C SER A 678 2.40 31.79 -12.16
N SER A 679 3.47 32.53 -12.49
CA SER A 679 3.50 33.38 -13.69
C SER A 679 3.40 32.58 -15.00
N PHE A 680 4.00 31.39 -15.02
CA PHE A 680 3.87 30.41 -16.10
C PHE A 680 2.41 29.91 -16.23
N LEU A 681 1.79 29.50 -15.13
CA LEU A 681 0.41 28.97 -15.09
C LEU A 681 -0.62 29.98 -15.61
N ASP A 682 -0.46 31.26 -15.25
CA ASP A 682 -1.33 32.34 -15.71
C ASP A 682 -1.34 32.51 -17.23
N THR A 683 -0.25 32.13 -17.90
CA THR A 683 -0.14 32.24 -19.35
C THR A 683 -0.69 30.99 -20.05
N ILE A 684 -0.41 29.78 -19.54
CA ILE A 684 -0.80 28.54 -20.22
C ILE A 684 -2.31 28.27 -20.16
N LYS A 685 -3.02 28.78 -19.13
CA LYS A 685 -4.48 28.57 -18.97
C LYS A 685 -5.31 29.10 -20.15
N LEU A 686 -4.73 29.99 -20.96
CA LEU A 686 -5.35 30.52 -22.17
C LEU A 686 -5.36 29.52 -23.34
N ASP A 687 -4.45 28.55 -23.32
CA ASP A 687 -4.25 27.60 -24.40
C ASP A 687 -4.72 26.18 -24.04
N ILE A 688 -4.73 25.78 -22.76
CA ILE A 688 -5.02 24.39 -22.35
C ILE A 688 -5.71 24.31 -20.98
N SER A 689 -6.67 23.39 -20.84
CA SER A 689 -7.26 22.94 -19.56
C SER A 689 -6.98 21.44 -19.37
N PRO A 690 -5.88 21.08 -18.71
CA PRO A 690 -5.50 19.67 -18.53
C PRO A 690 -6.23 19.02 -17.35
N LYS A 691 -6.21 17.70 -17.27
CA LYS A 691 -6.70 16.95 -16.10
C LYS A 691 -5.61 16.62 -15.08
N ASN A 692 -4.35 16.59 -15.51
CA ASN A 692 -3.21 16.32 -14.62
C ASN A 692 -1.96 17.10 -15.03
N VAL A 693 -1.11 17.38 -14.04
CA VAL A 693 0.13 18.14 -14.20
C VAL A 693 1.29 17.36 -13.61
N GLU A 694 2.37 17.23 -14.38
CA GLU A 694 3.63 16.62 -13.95
C GLU A 694 4.75 17.65 -14.00
N VAL A 695 5.37 17.90 -12.84
CA VAL A 695 6.52 18.79 -12.69
C VAL A 695 7.79 17.95 -12.55
N ASN A 696 8.82 18.24 -13.33
CA ASN A 696 10.13 17.61 -13.22
C ASN A 696 11.18 18.68 -12.92
N LEU A 697 12.05 18.42 -11.95
CA LEU A 697 13.27 19.17 -11.68
C LEU A 697 14.44 18.33 -12.16
N LEU A 698 15.27 18.87 -13.07
CA LEU A 698 16.41 18.17 -13.66
C LEU A 698 17.69 18.96 -13.42
N GLY A 699 18.63 18.39 -12.66
CA GLY A 699 19.88 19.04 -12.28
C GLY A 699 20.71 18.31 -11.23
N CYS A 700 21.97 18.69 -11.07
CA CYS A 700 22.81 18.16 -10.00
C CYS A 700 22.15 18.33 -8.62
N ASN A 701 22.45 17.40 -7.71
CA ASN A 701 21.95 17.39 -6.32
C ASN A 701 20.41 17.37 -6.18
N MET A 702 19.68 17.01 -7.24
CA MET A 702 18.23 16.79 -7.20
C MET A 702 17.93 15.31 -7.02
N PHE A 703 17.46 14.95 -5.82
CA PHE A 703 17.03 13.60 -5.48
C PHE A 703 15.57 13.57 -5.04
N SER A 704 14.91 12.43 -5.27
CA SER A 704 13.63 12.12 -4.65
C SER A 704 13.91 11.20 -3.45
N TYR A 705 13.48 11.62 -2.25
CA TYR A 705 13.82 10.93 -1.01
C TYR A 705 12.69 9.99 -0.56
N ASP A 706 13.05 8.84 0.00
CA ASP A 706 12.12 7.79 0.46
C ASP A 706 11.29 8.20 1.70
N PHE A 707 11.86 9.05 2.58
CA PHE A 707 11.28 9.44 3.87
C PHE A 707 11.14 10.95 4.01
N ASN A 708 10.12 11.39 4.77
CA ASN A 708 9.87 12.79 5.12
C ASN A 708 9.80 13.74 3.92
N VAL A 709 9.15 13.30 2.83
CA VAL A 709 9.00 14.07 1.58
C VAL A 709 8.41 15.48 1.78
N GLU A 710 7.60 15.69 2.82
CA GLU A 710 7.06 17.03 3.17
C GLU A 710 8.13 18.06 3.54
N GLU A 711 9.31 17.61 3.99
CA GLU A 711 10.43 18.46 4.39
C GLU A 711 11.54 18.54 3.34
N THR A 712 11.41 17.85 2.21
CA THR A 712 12.42 17.82 1.15
C THR A 712 12.00 18.62 -0.08
N TYR A 713 12.96 19.09 -0.88
CA TYR A 713 12.73 20.16 -1.85
C TYR A 713 11.72 19.90 -2.96
N PRO A 714 11.54 18.70 -3.55
CA PRO A 714 10.40 18.58 -4.44
C PRO A 714 9.07 18.62 -3.66
N GLY A 715 8.99 18.10 -2.43
CA GLY A 715 7.74 18.10 -1.65
C GLY A 715 7.37 19.48 -1.10
N LYS A 716 8.34 20.25 -0.59
CA LYS A 716 8.14 21.66 -0.20
C LYS A 716 7.59 22.49 -1.36
N LEU A 717 8.15 22.29 -2.56
CA LEU A 717 7.65 22.97 -3.76
C LEU A 717 6.23 22.55 -4.12
N LEU A 718 5.90 21.26 -4.03
CA LEU A 718 4.55 20.74 -4.31
C LEU A 718 3.49 21.42 -3.42
N LEU A 719 3.73 21.52 -2.11
CA LEU A 719 2.82 22.21 -1.19
C LEU A 719 2.61 23.68 -1.59
N SER A 720 3.67 24.36 -2.02
CA SER A 720 3.61 25.77 -2.42
C SER A 720 2.92 26.02 -3.78
N ILE A 721 2.80 25.02 -4.65
CA ILE A 721 2.20 25.18 -5.99
C ILE A 721 0.82 24.52 -6.13
N MET A 722 0.48 23.54 -5.30
CA MET A 722 -0.74 22.73 -5.45
C MET A 722 -2.03 23.56 -5.47
N ASP A 723 -2.24 24.41 -4.47
CA ASP A 723 -3.45 25.25 -4.40
C ASP A 723 -3.48 26.29 -5.54
N LYS A 724 -2.32 26.81 -5.94
CA LYS A 724 -2.20 27.75 -7.05
C LYS A 724 -2.57 27.08 -8.39
N ILE A 725 -2.07 25.88 -8.65
CA ILE A 725 -2.37 25.10 -9.86
C ILE A 725 -3.87 24.80 -9.95
N THR A 726 -4.45 24.23 -8.89
CA THR A 726 -5.87 23.84 -8.88
C THR A 726 -6.83 25.04 -8.99
N SER A 727 -6.45 26.20 -8.44
CA SER A 727 -7.23 27.44 -8.61
C SER A 727 -7.12 28.04 -10.03
N THR A 728 -6.04 27.75 -10.75
CA THR A 728 -5.75 28.32 -12.07
C THR A 728 -6.27 27.45 -13.21
N LEU A 729 -6.20 26.12 -13.04
CA LEU A 729 -6.59 25.11 -14.02
C LEU A 729 -7.77 24.29 -13.45
N PRO A 730 -9.00 24.53 -13.94
CA PRO A 730 -10.23 24.09 -13.26
C PRO A 730 -10.45 22.58 -13.24
N ASP A 731 -9.93 21.84 -14.23
CA ASP A 731 -10.11 20.38 -14.35
C ASP A 731 -9.00 19.58 -13.64
N VAL A 732 -8.05 20.25 -12.98
CA VAL A 732 -6.94 19.61 -12.24
C VAL A 732 -7.33 19.41 -10.78
N ASN A 733 -7.26 18.16 -10.32
CA ASN A 733 -7.46 17.81 -8.91
C ASN A 733 -6.14 17.90 -8.14
N LYS A 734 -6.22 18.12 -6.81
CA LYS A 734 -5.03 18.18 -5.94
C LYS A 734 -4.15 16.93 -6.03
N ASN A 735 -4.79 15.76 -6.08
CA ASN A 735 -4.10 14.46 -6.19
C ASN A 735 -3.61 14.13 -7.61
N SER A 736 -3.94 14.94 -8.63
CA SER A 736 -3.47 14.75 -10.01
C SER A 736 -2.25 15.62 -10.37
N ILE A 737 -1.64 16.24 -9.36
CA ILE A 737 -0.37 16.98 -9.48
C ILE A 737 0.75 16.08 -8.96
N THR A 738 1.74 15.83 -9.82
CA THR A 738 2.91 15.02 -9.49
C THR A 738 4.19 15.85 -9.65
N ILE A 739 5.17 15.63 -8.78
CA ILE A 739 6.49 16.23 -8.89
C ILE A 739 7.59 15.17 -8.81
N GLY A 740 8.59 15.25 -9.67
CA GLY A 740 9.77 14.39 -9.62
C GLY A 740 11.05 15.20 -9.69
N ALA A 741 12.11 14.69 -9.05
CA ALA A 741 13.46 15.25 -9.10
C ALA A 741 14.41 14.22 -9.71
N ASN A 742 15.23 14.64 -10.67
CA ASN A 742 16.18 13.78 -11.37
C ASN A 742 17.55 14.46 -11.47
N GLN A 743 18.62 13.66 -11.34
CA GLN A 743 19.97 14.21 -11.33
C GLN A 743 20.53 14.36 -12.75
N TYR A 744 20.38 13.32 -13.57
CA TYR A 744 21.07 13.24 -14.86
C TYR A 744 20.11 13.26 -16.05
N GLU A 745 20.57 13.82 -17.16
CA GLU A 745 19.90 13.69 -18.46
C GLU A 745 20.55 12.54 -19.25
N VAL A 746 19.72 11.64 -19.75
CA VAL A 746 20.15 10.40 -20.41
C VAL A 746 19.74 10.38 -21.88
N ARG A 747 20.62 9.88 -22.75
CA ARG A 747 20.33 9.53 -24.15
C ARG A 747 20.74 8.08 -24.46
N ILE A 748 20.34 7.58 -25.63
CA ILE A 748 20.84 6.34 -26.22
C ILE A 748 21.67 6.72 -27.43
N ASN A 749 22.88 6.19 -27.52
CA ASN A 749 23.78 6.44 -28.66
C ASN A 749 23.48 5.49 -29.83
N SER A 750 24.20 5.68 -30.95
CA SER A 750 24.03 4.85 -32.15
C SER A 750 24.36 3.37 -31.97
N GLU A 751 25.10 3.01 -30.92
CA GLU A 751 25.43 1.62 -30.57
C GLU A 751 24.41 0.99 -29.62
N GLY A 752 23.36 1.74 -29.23
CA GLY A 752 22.32 1.27 -28.31
C GLY A 752 22.69 1.36 -26.83
N ARG A 753 23.81 2.00 -26.48
CA ARG A 753 24.23 2.20 -25.08
C ARG A 753 23.66 3.50 -24.52
N LYS A 754 23.35 3.50 -23.21
CA LYS A 754 22.89 4.71 -22.53
C LYS A 754 24.09 5.61 -22.22
N GLU A 755 23.92 6.91 -22.39
CA GLU A 755 24.92 7.92 -22.06
C GLU A 755 24.30 9.01 -21.20
N LEU A 756 25.03 9.50 -20.19
CA LEU A 756 24.63 10.64 -19.37
C LEU A 756 25.38 11.90 -19.79
N LEU A 757 24.71 13.05 -19.70
CA LEU A 757 25.36 14.35 -19.88
C LEU A 757 26.06 14.76 -18.59
N ALA A 758 27.39 14.71 -18.58
CA ALA A 758 28.19 15.11 -17.43
C ALA A 758 28.43 16.62 -17.40
N HIS A 759 28.80 17.15 -16.23
CA HIS A 759 29.19 18.56 -16.05
C HIS A 759 30.39 18.98 -16.92
N SER A 760 31.15 18.02 -17.46
CA SER A 760 32.17 18.29 -18.49
C SER A 760 31.59 18.73 -19.86
N GLY A 761 30.26 18.77 -20.02
CA GLY A 761 29.58 19.08 -21.29
C GLY A 761 29.66 17.96 -22.33
N LYS A 762 29.98 16.74 -21.89
CA LYS A 762 30.14 15.58 -22.77
C LYS A 762 29.19 14.47 -22.34
N TRP A 763 28.72 13.74 -23.34
CA TRP A 763 27.97 12.51 -23.16
C TRP A 763 28.94 11.37 -22.88
N ILE A 764 28.75 10.69 -21.76
CA ILE A 764 29.61 9.60 -21.31
C ILE A 764 28.77 8.38 -20.96
N ASN A 765 29.30 7.19 -21.23
CA ASN A 765 28.69 5.96 -20.75
C ASN A 765 29.17 5.67 -19.32
N LYS A 766 28.29 5.86 -18.34
CA LYS A 766 28.46 5.46 -16.94
C LYS A 766 27.24 4.64 -16.52
N GLU A 767 27.29 3.35 -16.81
CA GLU A 767 26.15 2.43 -16.65
C GLU A 767 25.61 2.48 -15.21
N GLU A 768 26.46 2.40 -14.19
CA GLU A 768 26.04 2.38 -12.79
C GLU A 768 25.31 3.66 -12.35
N ALA A 769 25.83 4.84 -12.70
CA ALA A 769 25.22 6.12 -12.36
C ALA A 769 23.88 6.32 -13.09
N ILE A 770 23.82 5.92 -14.37
CA ILE A 770 22.59 6.01 -15.19
C ILE A 770 21.51 5.10 -14.60
N MET A 771 21.81 3.82 -14.39
CA MET A 771 20.83 2.87 -13.89
C MET A 771 20.38 3.23 -12.47
N SER A 772 21.28 3.76 -11.63
CA SER A 772 20.94 4.23 -10.29
C SER A 772 19.99 5.44 -10.32
N ASP A 773 20.29 6.48 -11.09
CA ASP A 773 19.43 7.68 -11.18
C ASP A 773 18.04 7.32 -11.73
N LEU A 774 17.99 6.54 -12.82
CA LEU A 774 16.73 6.10 -13.43
C LEU A 774 15.86 5.26 -12.47
N SER A 775 16.47 4.45 -11.61
CA SER A 775 15.75 3.62 -10.63
C SER A 775 15.44 4.36 -9.33
N SER A 776 16.14 5.46 -9.03
CA SER A 776 15.93 6.29 -7.84
C SER A 776 14.83 7.32 -8.02
N LYS A 777 14.54 7.73 -9.26
CA LYS A 777 13.50 8.72 -9.55
C LYS A 777 12.12 8.30 -9.01
N GLU A 778 11.53 9.16 -8.19
CA GLU A 778 10.16 9.02 -7.69
C GLU A 778 9.29 10.20 -8.08
N TYR A 779 7.98 9.97 -8.09
CA TYR A 779 6.97 11.01 -8.29
C TYR A 779 6.17 11.20 -7.00
N ILE A 780 6.29 12.36 -6.38
CA ILE A 780 5.56 12.73 -5.16
C ILE A 780 4.24 13.38 -5.57
N PHE A 781 3.16 13.07 -4.85
CA PHE A 781 1.84 13.64 -5.02
C PHE A 781 1.16 13.87 -3.66
N PHE A 782 0.09 14.66 -3.66
CA PHE A 782 -0.72 14.87 -2.46
C PHE A 782 -1.85 13.84 -2.39
N ASP A 783 -1.89 13.05 -1.32
CA ASP A 783 -2.98 12.14 -1.06
C ASP A 783 -4.11 12.85 -0.31
N SER A 784 -5.28 12.93 -0.94
CA SER A 784 -6.45 13.58 -0.37
C SER A 784 -7.08 12.79 0.79
N ILE A 785 -6.83 11.48 0.90
CA ILE A 785 -7.41 10.62 1.95
C ILE A 785 -6.63 10.81 3.25
N ASP A 786 -5.32 10.61 3.18
CA ASP A 786 -4.44 10.74 4.36
C ASP A 786 -4.03 12.19 4.63
N ASN A 787 -4.31 13.11 3.68
CA ASN A 787 -3.97 14.53 3.76
C ASN A 787 -2.46 14.74 4.02
N LYS A 788 -1.63 13.96 3.31
CA LYS A 788 -0.15 13.98 3.36
C LYS A 788 0.44 13.81 1.96
N LEU A 789 1.73 14.13 1.82
CA LEU A 789 2.48 13.78 0.62
C LEU A 789 2.87 12.30 0.61
N LYS A 790 2.69 11.65 -0.54
CA LYS A 790 3.10 10.26 -0.80
C LYS A 790 3.92 10.16 -2.08
N ALA A 791 4.81 9.18 -2.15
CA ALA A 791 5.47 8.79 -3.39
C ALA A 791 4.60 7.78 -4.15
N LYS A 792 4.35 8.03 -5.44
CA LYS A 792 3.66 7.11 -6.33
C LYS A 792 4.57 5.91 -6.63
N SER A 793 3.97 4.72 -6.74
CA SER A 793 4.69 3.53 -7.18
C SER A 793 5.44 3.79 -8.49
N LYS A 794 6.74 3.46 -8.52
CA LYS A 794 7.55 3.51 -9.74
C LYS A 794 6.96 2.60 -10.83
N ASN A 795 7.28 2.90 -12.09
CA ASN A 795 6.82 2.09 -13.22
C ASN A 795 7.44 0.69 -13.17
N ILE A 796 6.67 -0.33 -12.75
CA ILE A 796 7.16 -1.71 -12.57
C ILE A 796 7.81 -2.28 -13.85
N PRO A 797 7.19 -2.19 -15.05
CA PRO A 797 7.85 -2.56 -16.30
C PRO A 797 9.17 -1.82 -16.56
N GLY A 798 9.26 -0.55 -16.15
CA GLY A 798 10.47 0.27 -16.28
C GLY A 798 11.61 -0.26 -15.40
N LEU A 799 11.32 -0.52 -14.13
CA LEU A 799 12.28 -1.12 -13.20
C LEU A 799 12.73 -2.52 -13.65
N ALA A 800 11.80 -3.34 -14.14
CA ALA A 800 12.11 -4.66 -14.69
C ALA A 800 13.03 -4.57 -15.92
N SER A 801 12.78 -3.61 -16.82
CA SER A 801 13.65 -3.34 -17.97
C SER A 801 15.06 -2.93 -17.54
N ILE A 802 15.21 -2.07 -16.52
CA ILE A 802 16.51 -1.69 -15.97
C ILE A 802 17.23 -2.92 -15.40
N SER A 803 16.52 -3.76 -14.63
CA SER A 803 17.09 -4.99 -14.09
C SER A 803 17.55 -5.95 -15.20
N GLU A 804 16.82 -6.04 -16.31
CA GLU A 804 17.20 -6.91 -17.44
C GLU A 804 18.43 -6.37 -18.17
N ASP A 805 18.50 -5.05 -18.39
CA ASP A 805 19.70 -4.39 -18.93
C ASP A 805 20.93 -4.70 -18.05
N ILE A 806 20.78 -4.61 -16.73
CA ILE A 806 21.84 -4.96 -15.79
C ILE A 806 22.29 -6.42 -15.96
N LYS A 807 21.38 -7.39 -16.09
CA LYS A 807 21.75 -8.79 -16.30
C LYS A 807 22.58 -8.97 -17.57
N THR A 808 22.24 -8.28 -18.65
CA THR A 808 23.04 -8.34 -19.89
C THR A 808 24.46 -7.77 -19.68
N LEU A 809 24.60 -6.67 -18.93
CA LEU A 809 25.90 -6.08 -18.59
C LEU A 809 26.73 -6.99 -17.67
N LEU A 810 26.09 -7.70 -16.73
CA LEU A 810 26.78 -8.65 -15.86
C LEU A 810 27.34 -9.85 -16.63
N LEU A 811 26.68 -10.27 -17.72
CA LEU A 811 27.13 -11.35 -18.60
C LEU A 811 28.31 -10.94 -19.51
N ASP A 812 28.40 -9.66 -19.87
CA ASP A 812 29.47 -9.14 -20.73
C ASP A 812 30.83 -9.17 -20.00
N ALA A 813 31.82 -9.85 -20.58
CA ALA A 813 33.16 -9.96 -20.02
C ALA A 813 33.97 -8.64 -20.07
N SER A 814 33.54 -7.67 -20.88
CA SER A 814 34.22 -6.38 -21.05
C SER A 814 33.95 -5.36 -19.93
N VAL A 815 32.95 -5.60 -19.09
CA VAL A 815 32.59 -4.72 -17.96
C VAL A 815 33.50 -4.97 -16.76
N SER A 816 34.00 -3.88 -16.15
CA SER A 816 34.89 -3.94 -14.97
C SER A 816 34.26 -4.74 -13.81
N PRO A 817 35.04 -5.57 -13.09
CA PRO A 817 34.55 -6.27 -11.89
C PRO A 817 33.97 -5.34 -10.82
N ASP A 818 34.51 -4.13 -10.68
CA ASP A 818 34.00 -3.14 -9.73
C ASP A 818 32.58 -2.69 -10.11
N THR A 819 32.37 -2.36 -11.40
CA THR A 819 31.06 -2.00 -11.94
C THR A 819 30.09 -3.18 -11.84
N LYS A 820 30.52 -4.42 -12.12
CA LYS A 820 29.66 -5.61 -11.97
C LYS A 820 29.15 -5.78 -10.54
N PHE A 821 30.01 -5.55 -9.54
CA PHE A 821 29.60 -5.62 -8.14
C PHE A 821 28.54 -4.56 -7.80
N ILE A 822 28.75 -3.31 -8.24
CA ILE A 822 27.82 -2.20 -7.98
C ILE A 822 26.48 -2.47 -8.69
N LEU A 823 26.52 -2.84 -9.97
CA LEU A 823 25.33 -3.19 -10.76
C LEU A 823 24.58 -4.38 -10.15
N ASN A 824 25.26 -5.39 -9.61
CA ASN A 824 24.59 -6.51 -8.95
C ASN A 824 23.85 -6.07 -7.68
N ASN A 825 24.44 -5.21 -6.84
CA ASN A 825 23.74 -4.65 -5.68
C ASN A 825 22.54 -3.79 -6.12
N LEU A 826 22.70 -2.98 -7.17
CA LEU A 826 21.60 -2.20 -7.73
C LEU A 826 20.46 -3.09 -8.24
N LYS A 827 20.78 -4.19 -8.93
CA LYS A 827 19.80 -5.20 -9.37
C LYS A 827 19.00 -5.74 -8.18
N LEU A 828 19.69 -6.12 -7.09
CA LEU A 828 19.05 -6.64 -5.88
C LEU A 828 18.14 -5.59 -5.21
N ASN A 829 18.56 -4.32 -5.19
CA ASN A 829 17.75 -3.22 -4.67
C ASN A 829 16.50 -2.98 -5.53
N ILE A 830 16.63 -3.04 -6.87
CA ILE A 830 15.51 -2.92 -7.79
C ILE A 830 14.52 -4.08 -7.60
N GLU A 831 15.02 -5.32 -7.55
CA GLU A 831 14.20 -6.52 -7.33
C GLU A 831 13.49 -6.47 -5.96
N SER A 832 14.18 -6.03 -4.90
CA SER A 832 13.57 -5.77 -3.59
C SER A 832 12.47 -4.71 -3.70
N SER A 833 12.73 -3.59 -4.37
CA SER A 833 11.77 -2.48 -4.51
C SER A 833 10.51 -2.91 -5.25
N ILE A 834 10.64 -3.76 -6.27
CA ILE A 834 9.49 -4.32 -7.00
C ILE A 834 8.65 -5.18 -6.05
N GLY A 835 9.29 -6.04 -5.26
CA GLY A 835 8.60 -6.86 -4.26
C GLY A 835 7.94 -6.04 -3.15
N ASP A 836 8.58 -4.96 -2.71
CA ASP A 836 8.05 -4.03 -1.71
C ASP A 836 6.71 -3.41 -2.13
N TYR A 837 6.49 -3.11 -3.42
CA TYR A 837 5.20 -2.59 -3.88
C TYR A 837 4.05 -3.59 -3.71
N ILE A 838 4.34 -4.89 -3.80
CA ILE A 838 3.37 -5.97 -3.57
C ILE A 838 3.18 -6.19 -2.06
N TYR A 839 4.28 -6.25 -1.31
CA TYR A 839 4.27 -6.48 0.13
C TYR A 839 3.57 -5.35 0.91
N TYR A 840 3.77 -4.09 0.52
CA TYR A 840 3.14 -2.92 1.14
C TYR A 840 1.83 -2.46 0.48
N GLU A 841 1.27 -3.24 -0.46
CA GLU A 841 0.01 -2.93 -1.17
C GLU A 841 -0.02 -1.51 -1.79
N LYS A 842 1.11 -1.04 -2.33
CA LYS A 842 1.25 0.31 -2.91
C LYS A 842 0.75 0.42 -4.35
N LEU A 843 0.22 -0.67 -4.91
CA LEU A 843 -0.30 -0.72 -6.28
C LEU A 843 -1.81 -0.43 -6.26
N GLU A 844 -2.18 0.74 -6.74
CA GLU A 844 -3.58 1.14 -6.90
C GLU A 844 -4.26 0.37 -8.05
N PRO A 845 -5.57 0.05 -7.94
CA PRO A 845 -6.32 -0.55 -9.04
C PRO A 845 -6.35 0.37 -10.27
N VAL A 846 -6.49 -0.22 -11.46
CA VAL A 846 -6.47 0.51 -12.72
C VAL A 846 -7.69 1.42 -12.82
N LYS A 847 -7.47 2.74 -12.80
CA LYS A 847 -8.51 3.73 -13.06
C LYS A 847 -8.47 4.16 -14.52
N ASN A 848 -9.29 3.52 -15.36
CA ASN A 848 -9.40 3.84 -16.78
C ASN A 848 -9.94 5.27 -17.00
N ILE A 849 -9.49 5.94 -18.08
CA ILE A 849 -9.95 7.29 -18.46
C ILE A 849 -11.43 7.28 -18.89
N ILE A 850 -11.87 6.15 -19.43
CA ILE A 850 -13.26 5.84 -19.78
C ILE A 850 -13.64 4.61 -18.96
N HIS A 851 -14.79 4.65 -18.28
CA HIS A 851 -15.33 3.48 -17.61
C HIS A 851 -15.71 2.44 -18.66
N ASN A 852 -15.01 1.30 -18.66
CA ASN A 852 -15.26 0.25 -19.63
C ASN A 852 -16.38 -0.65 -19.10
N SER A 853 -17.19 -1.24 -19.97
CA SER A 853 -18.27 -2.16 -19.55
C SER A 853 -17.78 -3.41 -18.81
N ILE A 854 -16.49 -3.75 -18.91
CA ILE A 854 -15.87 -4.82 -18.12
C ILE A 854 -15.61 -4.38 -16.67
N ASP A 855 -15.35 -3.10 -16.45
CA ASP A 855 -15.13 -2.55 -15.10
C ASP A 855 -16.45 -2.67 -14.31
N ASP A 856 -17.59 -2.33 -14.93
CA ASP A 856 -18.93 -2.55 -14.37
C ASP A 856 -19.12 -4.01 -13.91
N LEU A 857 -18.78 -5.00 -14.77
CA LEU A 857 -18.93 -6.42 -14.41
C LEU A 857 -18.06 -6.83 -13.22
N ILE A 858 -16.81 -6.35 -13.18
CA ILE A 858 -15.87 -6.66 -12.09
C ILE A 858 -16.37 -6.06 -10.77
N ASP A 859 -16.83 -4.81 -10.81
CA ASP A 859 -17.34 -4.10 -9.65
C ASP A 859 -18.59 -4.81 -9.06
N GLU A 860 -19.46 -5.34 -9.91
CA GLU A 860 -20.63 -6.15 -9.49
C GLU A 860 -20.22 -7.43 -8.75
N PHE A 861 -19.33 -8.24 -9.33
CA PHE A 861 -18.86 -9.46 -8.68
C PHE A 861 -18.21 -9.18 -7.32
N ASN A 862 -17.37 -8.14 -7.25
CA ASN A 862 -16.74 -7.72 -6.00
C ASN A 862 -17.78 -7.22 -4.98
N LEU A 863 -18.79 -6.46 -5.43
CA LEU A 863 -19.87 -5.97 -4.58
C LEU A 863 -20.66 -7.13 -3.96
N LEU A 864 -21.02 -8.15 -4.75
CA LEU A 864 -21.72 -9.34 -4.28
C LEU A 864 -20.91 -10.12 -3.23
N GLU A 865 -19.61 -10.32 -3.46
CA GLU A 865 -18.72 -10.98 -2.52
C GLU A 865 -18.64 -10.21 -1.19
N ASN A 866 -18.41 -8.89 -1.26
CA ASN A 866 -18.32 -8.02 -0.10
C ASN A 866 -19.62 -7.99 0.71
N VAL A 867 -20.78 -7.86 0.05
CA VAL A 867 -22.08 -7.83 0.73
C VAL A 867 -22.40 -9.18 1.37
N SER A 868 -22.05 -10.29 0.72
CA SER A 868 -22.24 -11.62 1.28
C SER A 868 -21.44 -11.81 2.57
N ASP A 869 -20.15 -11.47 2.55
CA ASP A 869 -19.28 -11.59 3.71
C ASP A 869 -19.75 -10.65 4.84
N GLU A 870 -20.06 -9.41 4.52
CA GLU A 870 -20.52 -8.43 5.52
C GLU A 870 -21.87 -8.80 6.13
N LEU A 871 -22.79 -9.36 5.35
CA LEU A 871 -24.09 -9.82 5.84
C LEU A 871 -23.92 -10.97 6.84
N TYR A 872 -23.07 -11.94 6.51
CA TYR A 872 -22.73 -13.04 7.42
C TYR A 872 -22.21 -12.51 8.75
N GLU A 873 -21.30 -11.54 8.70
CA GLU A 873 -20.70 -10.94 9.89
C GLU A 873 -21.69 -10.12 10.71
N LEU A 874 -22.55 -9.34 10.06
CA LEU A 874 -23.59 -8.57 10.74
C LEU A 874 -24.57 -9.50 11.47
N LYS A 875 -25.02 -10.57 10.81
CA LYS A 875 -25.90 -11.57 11.43
C LYS A 875 -25.23 -12.23 12.62
N LYS A 876 -23.96 -12.60 12.47
CA LYS A 876 -23.20 -13.26 13.53
C LYS A 876 -23.02 -12.36 14.75
N LEU A 877 -22.60 -11.10 14.56
CA LEU A 877 -22.45 -10.12 15.65
C LEU A 877 -23.74 -9.90 16.44
N ASN A 878 -24.89 -10.00 15.76
CA ASN A 878 -26.21 -9.81 16.34
C ASN A 878 -26.93 -11.12 16.72
N ASN A 879 -26.25 -12.27 16.66
CA ASN A 879 -26.80 -13.60 16.95
C ASN A 879 -28.09 -13.94 16.16
N LEU A 880 -28.13 -13.57 14.88
CA LEU A 880 -29.24 -13.86 13.98
C LEU A 880 -29.00 -15.19 13.26
N ASP A 881 -29.89 -16.16 13.46
CA ASP A 881 -29.85 -17.46 12.79
C ASP A 881 -30.38 -17.40 11.33
N GLU A 882 -30.37 -18.55 10.65
CA GLU A 882 -30.79 -18.69 9.25
C GLU A 882 -32.24 -18.26 9.01
N LYS A 883 -33.11 -18.18 10.03
CA LYS A 883 -34.50 -17.78 9.83
C LYS A 883 -34.68 -16.27 9.63
N TYR A 884 -33.65 -15.46 9.88
CA TYR A 884 -33.71 -14.01 9.68
C TYR A 884 -33.22 -13.63 8.28
N LEU A 885 -34.13 -13.11 7.46
CA LEU A 885 -33.89 -12.59 6.13
C LEU A 885 -33.66 -11.08 6.20
N ILE A 886 -32.61 -10.55 5.58
CA ILE A 886 -32.41 -9.10 5.47
C ILE A 886 -33.47 -8.50 4.52
N SER A 887 -33.94 -7.28 4.82
CA SER A 887 -34.75 -6.47 3.91
C SER A 887 -33.91 -5.30 3.40
N PHE A 888 -33.41 -5.37 2.16
CA PHE A 888 -32.63 -4.26 1.60
C PHE A 888 -33.48 -3.03 1.32
N GLU A 889 -34.80 -3.13 1.19
CA GLU A 889 -35.66 -1.94 1.06
C GLU A 889 -35.81 -1.15 2.38
N ASP A 890 -35.43 -1.75 3.52
CA ASP A 890 -35.58 -1.21 4.87
C ASP A 890 -34.23 -0.93 5.54
N ILE A 891 -33.41 -0.10 4.88
CA ILE A 891 -32.16 0.41 5.45
C ILE A 891 -32.32 1.90 5.70
N SER A 892 -32.55 2.25 6.95
CA SER A 892 -32.71 3.64 7.37
C SER A 892 -31.41 4.18 7.95
N LYS A 893 -31.11 5.46 7.70
CA LYS A 893 -29.93 6.13 8.23
C LYS A 893 -30.32 6.91 9.50
N ASN A 894 -29.69 6.56 10.61
CA ASN A 894 -29.73 7.31 11.87
C ASN A 894 -28.62 8.38 11.88
N ASN A 895 -28.50 9.17 12.95
CA ASN A 895 -27.52 10.27 13.03
C ASN A 895 -26.06 9.80 12.86
N SER A 896 -25.72 8.59 13.31
CA SER A 896 -24.34 8.03 13.24
C SER A 896 -24.26 6.61 12.67
N THR A 897 -25.37 5.89 12.56
CA THR A 897 -25.44 4.47 12.17
C THR A 897 -26.52 4.23 11.12
N TYR A 898 -26.51 3.06 10.49
CA TYR A 898 -27.60 2.53 9.68
C TYR A 898 -28.39 1.51 10.49
N SER A 899 -29.71 1.53 10.38
CA SER A 899 -30.62 0.56 10.99
C SER A 899 -31.17 -0.36 9.89
N VAL A 900 -30.84 -1.64 10.00
CA VAL A 900 -31.14 -2.69 9.01
C VAL A 900 -32.23 -3.61 9.55
N ARG A 901 -33.32 -3.79 8.80
CA ARG A 901 -34.41 -4.71 9.15
C ARG A 901 -34.08 -6.15 8.76
N PHE A 902 -34.34 -7.07 9.69
CA PHE A 902 -34.31 -8.51 9.47
C PHE A 902 -35.69 -9.13 9.76
N ILE A 903 -36.26 -9.84 8.80
CA ILE A 903 -37.57 -10.48 8.86
C ILE A 903 -37.41 -11.96 9.20
N ASN A 904 -38.08 -12.43 10.24
CA ASN A 904 -38.08 -13.83 10.62
C ASN A 904 -39.05 -14.64 9.72
N LYS A 905 -38.49 -15.55 8.92
CA LYS A 905 -39.20 -16.40 7.94
C LYS A 905 -40.27 -17.30 8.57
N SER A 906 -40.19 -17.58 9.88
CA SER A 906 -41.09 -18.53 10.56
C SER A 906 -42.35 -17.87 11.14
N ASN A 907 -42.22 -16.66 11.68
CA ASN A 907 -43.32 -15.97 12.36
C ASN A 907 -43.65 -14.61 11.77
N GLY A 908 -42.89 -14.12 10.79
CA GLY A 908 -43.13 -12.83 10.10
C GLY A 908 -42.76 -11.59 10.92
N GLU A 909 -42.24 -11.74 12.14
CA GLU A 909 -41.78 -10.61 12.95
C GLU A 909 -40.47 -10.05 12.41
N SER A 910 -40.20 -8.76 12.68
CA SER A 910 -38.97 -8.10 12.25
C SER A 910 -38.14 -7.61 13.44
N VAL A 911 -36.82 -7.69 13.32
CA VAL A 911 -35.86 -7.08 14.24
C VAL A 911 -35.00 -6.07 13.48
N TYR A 912 -34.62 -4.99 14.15
CA TYR A 912 -33.73 -3.96 13.59
C TYR A 912 -32.38 -4.05 14.29
N VAL A 913 -31.30 -4.03 13.51
CA VAL A 913 -29.93 -4.03 14.01
C VAL A 913 -29.20 -2.80 13.50
N GLU A 914 -28.36 -2.21 14.34
CA GLU A 914 -27.56 -1.05 13.96
C GLU A 914 -26.18 -1.48 13.44
N THR A 915 -25.69 -0.77 12.43
CA THR A 915 -24.35 -0.96 11.86
C THR A 915 -23.78 0.37 11.37
N GLU A 916 -22.48 0.57 11.55
CA GLU A 916 -21.75 1.72 10.99
C GLU A 916 -21.39 1.48 9.51
N LYS A 917 -21.52 0.25 9.01
CA LYS A 917 -21.11 -0.12 7.66
C LYS A 917 -22.12 0.35 6.61
N GLU A 918 -21.67 1.23 5.72
CA GLU A 918 -22.48 1.77 4.61
C GLU A 918 -22.74 0.78 3.47
N ILE A 919 -22.04 -0.37 3.44
CA ILE A 919 -22.09 -1.35 2.35
C ILE A 919 -23.51 -1.82 2.04
N PHE A 920 -24.33 -2.05 3.08
CA PHE A 920 -25.71 -2.50 2.90
C PHE A 920 -26.59 -1.41 2.28
N SER A 921 -26.37 -0.14 2.66
CA SER A 921 -27.10 1.00 2.09
C SER A 921 -26.74 1.18 0.61
N LYS A 922 -25.45 1.07 0.27
CA LYS A 922 -24.99 1.15 -1.13
C LYS A 922 -25.56 0.01 -1.97
N TYR A 923 -25.50 -1.22 -1.47
CA TYR A 923 -26.07 -2.36 -2.15
C TYR A 923 -27.60 -2.30 -2.25
N SER A 924 -28.28 -1.77 -1.23
CA SER A 924 -29.72 -1.54 -1.25
C SER A 924 -30.15 -0.62 -2.38
N GLU A 925 -29.46 0.52 -2.56
CA GLU A 925 -29.72 1.44 -3.66
C GLU A 925 -29.50 0.76 -5.01
N HIS A 926 -28.39 0.03 -5.13
CA HIS A 926 -28.01 -0.72 -6.31
C HIS A 926 -29.02 -1.81 -6.70
N ILE A 927 -29.30 -2.75 -5.79
CA ILE A 927 -30.18 -3.90 -6.05
C ILE A 927 -31.62 -3.47 -6.32
N THR A 928 -32.10 -2.42 -5.63
CA THR A 928 -33.43 -1.87 -5.87
C THR A 928 -33.52 -1.23 -7.26
N LYS A 929 -32.43 -0.60 -7.73
CA LYS A 929 -32.33 -0.05 -9.07
C LYS A 929 -32.34 -1.13 -10.14
N GLU A 930 -31.61 -2.22 -9.94
CA GLU A 930 -31.60 -3.37 -10.85
C GLU A 930 -32.99 -4.02 -10.95
N ILE A 931 -33.62 -4.33 -9.80
CA ILE A 931 -34.95 -4.94 -9.78
C ILE A 931 -35.98 -4.00 -10.42
N SER A 932 -35.92 -2.69 -10.14
CA SER A 932 -36.81 -1.71 -10.79
C SER A 932 -36.61 -1.68 -12.31
N THR A 933 -35.37 -1.81 -12.78
CA THR A 933 -35.05 -1.89 -14.21
C THR A 933 -35.68 -3.12 -14.86
N ILE A 934 -35.63 -4.28 -14.19
CA ILE A 934 -36.29 -5.53 -14.63
C ILE A 934 -37.81 -5.35 -14.62
N LYS A 935 -38.39 -4.86 -13.52
CA LYS A 935 -39.84 -4.62 -13.39
C LYS A 935 -40.38 -3.73 -14.51
N ASN A 936 -39.67 -2.64 -14.81
CA ASN A 936 -40.08 -1.70 -15.85
C ASN A 936 -39.93 -2.25 -17.29
N SER A 937 -39.20 -3.37 -17.45
CA SER A 937 -39.07 -4.07 -18.74
C SER A 937 -40.07 -5.22 -18.92
N ILE A 938 -40.92 -5.49 -17.93
CA ILE A 938 -42.02 -6.45 -18.02
C ILE A 938 -43.29 -5.69 -18.42
N ILE A 939 -43.87 -6.04 -19.57
CA ILE A 939 -45.15 -5.46 -20.04
C ILE A 939 -46.31 -6.19 -19.35
N THR A 940 -47.30 -5.45 -18.87
CA THR A 940 -48.54 -6.01 -18.29
C THR A 940 -49.66 -6.08 -19.33
N ASP A 941 -50.61 -7.01 -19.16
CA ASP A 941 -51.83 -7.06 -20.00
C ASP A 941 -52.74 -5.83 -19.79
N VAL A 942 -53.78 -5.70 -20.62
CA VAL A 942 -54.78 -4.60 -20.58
C VAL A 942 -55.57 -4.56 -19.25
N ASN A 943 -55.49 -5.60 -18.41
CA ASN A 943 -56.15 -5.74 -17.12
C ASN A 943 -55.19 -5.65 -15.91
N GLY A 944 -53.88 -5.46 -16.12
CA GLY A 944 -52.87 -5.35 -15.08
C GLY A 944 -52.38 -6.68 -14.47
N ASN A 945 -52.69 -7.83 -15.06
CA ASN A 945 -52.20 -9.13 -14.59
C ASN A 945 -50.87 -9.51 -15.27
N LEU A 946 -49.92 -10.03 -14.48
CA LEU A 946 -48.69 -10.64 -14.99
C LEU A 946 -49.04 -11.95 -15.73
N LEU A 947 -48.51 -12.14 -16.94
CA LEU A 947 -48.58 -13.43 -17.65
C LEU A 947 -47.84 -14.50 -16.84
N ASP A 948 -48.36 -15.72 -16.78
CA ASP A 948 -47.83 -16.84 -15.97
C ASP A 948 -46.36 -17.20 -16.29
N ASN A 949 -45.82 -16.71 -17.42
CA ASN A 949 -44.40 -16.63 -17.69
C ASN A 949 -43.98 -15.15 -17.73
N ILE A 950 -43.10 -14.73 -16.82
CA ILE A 950 -42.44 -13.41 -16.88
C ILE A 950 -41.58 -13.37 -18.15
N GLN A 951 -42.16 -12.93 -19.26
CA GLN A 951 -41.41 -12.67 -20.49
C GLN A 951 -41.06 -11.19 -20.54
N LEU A 952 -39.77 -10.92 -20.42
CA LEU A 952 -39.19 -9.61 -20.68
C LEU A 952 -39.51 -9.17 -22.11
N ASP A 953 -39.81 -7.89 -22.29
CA ASP A 953 -39.84 -7.27 -23.59
C ASP A 953 -38.42 -7.28 -24.20
N HIS A 954 -38.19 -7.90 -25.37
CA HIS A 954 -36.92 -7.71 -26.10
C HIS A 954 -36.89 -6.38 -26.88
N THR A 955 -37.49 -5.32 -26.34
CA THR A 955 -36.89 -3.98 -26.45
C THR A 955 -35.79 -3.78 -25.39
N SER A 956 -35.22 -4.88 -24.87
CA SER A 956 -34.10 -4.89 -23.94
C SER A 956 -32.92 -4.10 -24.53
N GLN A 957 -32.83 -2.81 -24.19
CA GLN A 957 -31.57 -2.09 -24.25
C GLN A 957 -30.54 -2.90 -23.46
N VAL A 958 -29.30 -2.94 -23.93
CA VAL A 958 -28.16 -3.68 -23.35
C VAL A 958 -28.12 -3.64 -21.81
N ASN A 959 -28.51 -2.51 -21.21
CA ASN A 959 -28.54 -2.29 -19.76
C ASN A 959 -29.52 -3.21 -18.98
N THR A 960 -30.66 -3.59 -19.58
CA THR A 960 -31.67 -4.44 -18.91
C THR A 960 -31.24 -5.90 -18.77
N LEU A 961 -30.47 -6.41 -19.75
CA LEU A 961 -29.95 -7.78 -19.74
C LEU A 961 -28.83 -7.97 -18.70
N ASN A 962 -28.01 -6.94 -18.46
CA ASN A 962 -26.98 -6.99 -17.43
C ASN A 962 -27.59 -7.14 -16.03
N ALA A 963 -28.59 -6.30 -15.69
CA ALA A 963 -29.32 -6.42 -14.43
C ALA A 963 -30.03 -7.79 -14.29
N ALA A 964 -30.69 -8.25 -15.37
CA ALA A 964 -31.32 -9.57 -15.38
C ALA A 964 -30.31 -10.72 -15.18
N PHE A 965 -29.11 -10.61 -15.75
CA PHE A 965 -28.05 -11.61 -15.60
C PHE A 965 -27.57 -11.73 -14.16
N PHE A 966 -27.27 -10.62 -13.47
CA PHE A 966 -26.81 -10.66 -12.07
C PHE A 966 -27.87 -11.18 -11.12
N ILE A 967 -29.10 -10.67 -11.26
CA ILE A 967 -30.24 -11.10 -10.44
C ILE A 967 -30.53 -12.59 -10.67
N GLN A 968 -30.57 -13.06 -11.93
CA GLN A 968 -30.80 -14.48 -12.22
C GLN A 968 -29.68 -15.36 -11.66
N SER A 969 -28.42 -14.95 -11.84
CA SER A 969 -27.27 -15.68 -11.33
C SER A 969 -27.32 -15.81 -9.80
N LEU A 970 -27.78 -14.76 -9.10
CA LEU A 970 -28.04 -14.81 -7.67
C LEU A 970 -29.20 -15.74 -7.32
N ILE A 971 -30.34 -15.67 -8.03
CA ILE A 971 -31.52 -16.51 -7.78
C ILE A 971 -31.19 -17.99 -7.95
N ASP A 972 -30.51 -18.36 -9.02
CA ASP A 972 -30.17 -19.76 -9.32
C ASP A 972 -29.21 -20.36 -8.27
N TYR A 973 -28.45 -19.49 -7.59
CA TYR A 973 -27.60 -19.86 -6.46
C TYR A 973 -28.37 -20.43 -5.26
N SER A 974 -29.64 -20.05 -5.07
CA SER A 974 -30.47 -20.44 -3.91
C SER A 974 -30.76 -21.94 -3.81
N SER A 975 -30.41 -22.74 -4.82
CA SER A 975 -30.63 -24.19 -4.84
C SER A 975 -29.76 -24.98 -3.85
N ASN A 976 -28.63 -24.41 -3.39
CA ASN A 976 -27.72 -25.03 -2.41
C ASN A 976 -27.89 -24.38 -1.02
N LYS A 977 -28.16 -25.16 0.04
CA LYS A 977 -28.27 -24.67 1.43
C LYS A 977 -26.93 -24.09 1.91
N ASP A 978 -26.77 -22.77 1.85
CA ASP A 978 -25.49 -22.04 1.96
C ASP A 978 -25.70 -20.64 2.62
N VAL A 979 -24.65 -19.91 2.98
CA VAL A 979 -24.71 -18.51 3.44
C VAL A 979 -25.03 -17.55 2.27
N LEU A 980 -24.50 -17.82 1.07
CA LEU A 980 -24.95 -17.15 -0.16
C LEU A 980 -26.44 -17.41 -0.44
N ASN A 981 -27.03 -18.45 0.16
CA ASN A 981 -28.46 -18.71 0.08
C ASN A 981 -29.26 -17.63 0.80
N ASP A 982 -28.77 -17.04 1.89
CA ASP A 982 -29.53 -16.00 2.60
C ASP A 982 -29.52 -14.66 1.84
N LEU A 983 -28.38 -14.27 1.25
CA LEU A 983 -28.32 -13.11 0.33
C LEU A 983 -29.17 -13.37 -0.93
N SER A 984 -28.98 -14.53 -1.56
CA SER A 984 -29.73 -14.95 -2.75
C SER A 984 -31.24 -14.99 -2.48
N THR A 985 -31.67 -15.63 -1.40
CA THR A 985 -33.08 -15.69 -0.99
C THR A 985 -33.61 -14.31 -0.66
N SER A 986 -32.81 -13.44 -0.04
CA SER A 986 -33.22 -12.07 0.27
C SER A 986 -33.54 -11.30 -1.01
N VAL A 987 -32.66 -11.39 -2.02
CA VAL A 987 -32.88 -10.76 -3.32
C VAL A 987 -34.06 -11.40 -4.05
N LYS A 988 -34.19 -12.73 -4.01
CA LYS A 988 -35.33 -13.45 -4.62
C LYS A 988 -36.67 -13.03 -4.00
N VAL A 989 -36.75 -12.94 -2.69
CA VAL A 989 -37.94 -12.49 -1.96
C VAL A 989 -38.26 -11.03 -2.27
N GLN A 990 -37.24 -10.16 -2.30
CA GLN A 990 -37.43 -8.76 -2.66
C GLN A 990 -37.94 -8.60 -4.11
N LEU A 991 -37.33 -9.33 -5.06
CA LEU A 991 -37.78 -9.36 -6.45
C LEU A 991 -39.23 -9.83 -6.55
N TYR A 992 -39.57 -10.95 -5.90
CA TYR A 992 -40.93 -11.48 -5.91
C TYR A 992 -41.93 -10.47 -5.32
N ALA A 993 -41.59 -9.85 -4.18
CA ALA A 993 -42.43 -8.81 -3.59
C ALA A 993 -42.64 -7.63 -4.55
N GLN A 994 -41.60 -7.15 -5.22
CA GLN A 994 -41.70 -6.02 -6.15
C GLN A 994 -42.45 -6.34 -7.44
N LEU A 995 -42.42 -7.59 -7.90
CA LEU A 995 -43.16 -8.02 -9.08
C LEU A 995 -44.65 -8.24 -8.77
N PHE A 996 -44.96 -8.94 -7.67
CA PHE A 996 -46.32 -9.45 -7.40
C PHE A 996 -47.06 -8.73 -6.26
N SER A 997 -46.43 -7.76 -5.59
CA SER A 997 -47.01 -7.03 -4.45
C SER A 997 -46.54 -5.57 -4.43
N THR A 998 -46.90 -4.84 -3.36
CA THR A 998 -46.23 -3.58 -3.02
C THR A 998 -44.81 -3.86 -2.50
N GLY A 999 -43.93 -2.85 -2.46
CA GLY A 999 -42.55 -3.01 -1.99
C GLY A 999 -42.47 -3.71 -0.62
N LEU A 1000 -41.45 -4.52 -0.40
CA LEU A 1000 -41.28 -5.32 0.82
C LEU A 1000 -41.27 -4.45 2.09
N ASN A 1001 -40.80 -3.20 1.99
CA ASN A 1001 -40.83 -2.22 3.09
C ASN A 1001 -42.24 -1.77 3.53
N THR A 1002 -43.26 -1.96 2.68
CA THR A 1002 -44.65 -1.59 2.99
C THR A 1002 -45.41 -2.68 3.72
N ILE A 1003 -44.84 -3.90 3.81
CA ILE A 1003 -45.49 -5.07 4.36
C ILE A 1003 -45.05 -5.29 5.82
N TYR A 1004 -46.01 -5.10 6.74
CA TYR A 1004 -45.82 -5.29 8.19
C TYR A 1004 -46.64 -6.44 8.76
N ASP A 1005 -47.61 -6.97 8.00
CA ASP A 1005 -48.42 -8.11 8.43
C ASP A 1005 -47.56 -9.38 8.43
N SER A 1006 -47.37 -9.93 9.62
CA SER A 1006 -46.60 -11.16 9.87
C SER A 1006 -47.07 -12.36 9.05
N ILE A 1007 -48.39 -12.55 8.87
CA ILE A 1007 -48.95 -13.68 8.12
C ILE A 1007 -48.70 -13.47 6.62
N GLN A 1008 -48.89 -12.24 6.15
CA GLN A 1008 -48.60 -11.88 4.75
C GLN A 1008 -47.11 -12.09 4.42
N LEU A 1009 -46.21 -11.69 5.33
CA LEU A 1009 -44.77 -11.88 5.15
C LEU A 1009 -44.37 -13.35 5.07
N VAL A 1010 -44.89 -14.21 5.97
CA VAL A 1010 -44.60 -15.65 5.93
C VAL A 1010 -45.08 -16.28 4.63
N ASN A 1011 -46.30 -15.94 4.19
CA ASN A 1011 -46.85 -16.45 2.93
C ASN A 1011 -46.05 -15.97 1.71
N LEU A 1012 -45.70 -14.68 1.67
CA LEU A 1012 -44.92 -14.09 0.57
C LEU A 1012 -43.54 -14.75 0.47
N ILE A 1013 -42.82 -14.87 1.60
CA ILE A 1013 -41.50 -15.51 1.65
C ILE A 1013 -41.61 -16.97 1.20
N SER A 1014 -42.60 -17.71 1.71
CA SER A 1014 -42.82 -19.12 1.34
C SER A 1014 -43.07 -19.27 -0.16
N ASN A 1015 -43.94 -18.44 -0.75
CA ASN A 1015 -44.24 -18.51 -2.18
C ASN A 1015 -43.01 -18.12 -3.01
N ALA A 1016 -42.34 -17.01 -2.67
CA ALA A 1016 -41.15 -16.56 -3.37
C ALA A 1016 -40.02 -17.60 -3.38
N VAL A 1017 -39.84 -18.34 -2.28
CA VAL A 1017 -38.80 -19.39 -2.20
C VAL A 1017 -39.16 -20.58 -3.10
N ASN A 1018 -40.42 -21.02 -3.10
CA ASN A 1018 -40.87 -22.21 -3.83
C ASN A 1018 -41.09 -21.95 -5.33
N ASP A 1019 -41.47 -20.73 -5.71
CA ASP A 1019 -41.70 -20.36 -7.10
C ASP A 1019 -40.36 -20.16 -7.85
N THR A 1020 -40.31 -20.57 -9.12
CA THR A 1020 -39.16 -20.33 -9.99
C THR A 1020 -39.38 -19.05 -10.80
N ILE A 1021 -38.50 -18.07 -10.62
CA ILE A 1021 -38.55 -16.79 -11.34
C ILE A 1021 -37.41 -16.79 -12.35
N ASN A 1022 -37.74 -16.67 -13.63
CA ASN A 1022 -36.76 -16.53 -14.71
C ASN A 1022 -36.86 -15.12 -15.29
N VAL A 1023 -35.93 -14.26 -14.90
CA VAL A 1023 -35.76 -12.92 -15.46
C VAL A 1023 -34.74 -12.90 -16.60
N LEU A 1024 -33.91 -13.93 -16.78
CA LEU A 1024 -32.99 -14.01 -17.92
C LEU A 1024 -33.61 -14.84 -19.06
N PRO A 1025 -33.65 -14.32 -20.31
CA PRO A 1025 -34.20 -15.06 -21.43
C PRO A 1025 -33.25 -16.19 -21.86
N THR A 1026 -33.66 -17.44 -21.66
CA THR A 1026 -32.91 -18.62 -22.10
C THR A 1026 -33.24 -19.00 -23.54
N ILE A 1027 -32.22 -19.24 -24.37
CA ILE A 1027 -32.42 -19.66 -25.76
C ILE A 1027 -32.85 -21.13 -25.79
N THR A 1028 -34.05 -21.41 -26.32
CA THR A 1028 -34.57 -22.76 -26.57
C THR A 1028 -34.44 -23.15 -28.04
N GLU A 1029 -34.25 -24.43 -28.36
CA GLU A 1029 -34.28 -24.93 -29.74
C GLU A 1029 -35.65 -24.66 -30.41
N GLY A 1030 -35.67 -24.18 -31.66
CA GLY A 1030 -36.90 -23.87 -32.42
C GLY A 1030 -36.96 -22.45 -32.99
N ILE A 1031 -38.18 -21.92 -33.21
CA ILE A 1031 -38.37 -20.54 -33.70
C ILE A 1031 -37.93 -19.55 -32.60
N PRO A 1032 -37.04 -18.58 -32.90
CA PRO A 1032 -36.65 -17.56 -31.93
C PRO A 1032 -37.85 -16.66 -31.60
N ILE A 1033 -37.99 -16.28 -30.33
CA ILE A 1033 -39.01 -15.31 -29.90
C ILE A 1033 -38.66 -13.95 -30.54
N VAL A 1034 -39.51 -13.47 -31.45
CA VAL A 1034 -39.36 -12.15 -32.09
C VAL A 1034 -40.22 -11.13 -31.36
N SER A 1035 -39.59 -10.17 -30.66
CA SER A 1035 -40.36 -9.20 -29.86
C SER A 1035 -41.07 -8.17 -30.73
N THR A 1036 -42.36 -8.41 -30.94
CA THR A 1036 -43.24 -7.54 -31.72
C THR A 1036 -44.48 -7.25 -30.87
N ILE A 1037 -44.54 -6.05 -30.30
CA ILE A 1037 -45.68 -5.63 -29.47
C ILE A 1037 -46.85 -5.29 -30.37
N LEU A 1038 -47.96 -6.01 -30.20
CA LEU A 1038 -49.22 -5.72 -30.86
C LEU A 1038 -50.33 -5.83 -29.81
N ASP A 1039 -51.08 -4.74 -29.65
CA ASP A 1039 -52.21 -4.66 -28.72
C ASP A 1039 -51.87 -5.00 -27.25
N GLY A 1040 -50.66 -4.61 -26.81
CA GLY A 1040 -50.17 -4.85 -25.45
C GLY A 1040 -49.59 -6.25 -25.20
N ILE A 1041 -49.51 -7.10 -26.25
CA ILE A 1041 -49.00 -8.48 -26.16
C ILE A 1041 -47.80 -8.65 -27.10
N ASN A 1042 -46.80 -9.45 -26.69
CA ASN A 1042 -45.69 -9.82 -27.55
C ASN A 1042 -46.09 -10.96 -28.50
N LEU A 1043 -46.39 -10.61 -29.76
CA LEU A 1043 -46.91 -11.55 -30.76
C LEU A 1043 -45.96 -12.73 -31.03
N GLY A 1044 -44.65 -12.50 -31.12
CA GLY A 1044 -43.69 -13.58 -31.38
C GLY A 1044 -43.52 -14.53 -30.20
N ALA A 1045 -43.72 -14.03 -28.98
CA ALA A 1045 -43.66 -14.83 -27.77
C ALA A 1045 -44.94 -15.67 -27.58
N ALA A 1046 -46.11 -15.06 -27.81
CA ALA A 1046 -47.39 -15.76 -27.86
C ALA A 1046 -47.42 -16.85 -28.95
N ILE A 1047 -46.83 -16.60 -30.12
CA ILE A 1047 -46.69 -17.62 -31.18
C ILE A 1047 -45.81 -18.79 -30.73
N LYS A 1048 -44.71 -18.52 -30.01
CA LYS A 1048 -43.82 -19.56 -29.46
C LYS A 1048 -44.55 -20.40 -28.40
N GLU A 1049 -45.28 -19.78 -27.49
CA GLU A 1049 -46.14 -20.50 -26.52
C GLU A 1049 -47.21 -21.34 -27.23
N LEU A 1050 -47.86 -20.81 -28.28
CA LEU A 1050 -48.82 -21.58 -29.09
C LEU A 1050 -48.17 -22.75 -29.84
N LEU A 1051 -46.88 -22.67 -30.19
CA LEU A 1051 -46.16 -23.78 -30.83
C LEU A 1051 -45.79 -24.87 -29.82
N ASP A 1052 -45.41 -24.48 -28.61
CA ASP A 1052 -44.97 -25.37 -27.55
C ASP A 1052 -46.15 -25.96 -26.73
N GLU A 1053 -47.34 -25.35 -26.79
CA GLU A 1053 -48.56 -25.86 -26.14
C GLU A 1053 -49.24 -26.95 -27.00
N HIS A 1054 -49.24 -28.17 -26.44
CA HIS A 1054 -49.70 -29.39 -27.11
C HIS A 1054 -51.11 -29.80 -26.68
N ASP A 1055 -51.64 -29.30 -25.55
CA ASP A 1055 -53.03 -29.52 -25.17
C ASP A 1055 -53.94 -28.63 -26.03
N PRO A 1056 -54.84 -29.21 -26.86
CA PRO A 1056 -55.72 -28.44 -27.73
C PRO A 1056 -56.65 -27.48 -26.97
N LEU A 1057 -56.99 -27.77 -25.71
CA LEU A 1057 -57.89 -26.95 -24.90
C LEU A 1057 -57.15 -25.72 -24.34
N LEU A 1058 -55.97 -25.93 -23.76
CA LEU A 1058 -55.10 -24.84 -23.27
C LEU A 1058 -54.62 -23.96 -24.42
N LYS A 1059 -54.29 -24.57 -25.57
CA LYS A 1059 -53.95 -23.83 -26.79
C LYS A 1059 -55.07 -22.92 -27.26
N LYS A 1060 -56.33 -23.39 -27.22
CA LYS A 1060 -57.51 -22.57 -27.56
C LYS A 1060 -57.79 -21.47 -26.55
N GLU A 1061 -57.53 -21.73 -25.27
CA GLU A 1061 -57.60 -20.71 -24.22
C GLU A 1061 -56.55 -19.61 -24.44
N LEU A 1062 -55.33 -20.02 -24.82
CA LEU A 1062 -54.21 -19.12 -25.12
C LEU A 1062 -54.50 -18.29 -26.39
N GLU A 1063 -55.00 -18.89 -27.47
CA GLU A 1063 -55.48 -18.18 -28.67
C GLU A 1063 -56.53 -17.11 -28.35
N ALA A 1064 -57.47 -17.42 -27.43
CA ALA A 1064 -58.51 -16.50 -27.01
C ALA A 1064 -57.98 -15.36 -26.13
N LYS A 1065 -57.03 -15.64 -25.24
CA LYS A 1065 -56.38 -14.66 -24.36
C LYS A 1065 -55.51 -13.67 -25.15
N VAL A 1066 -54.75 -14.16 -26.14
CA VAL A 1066 -53.78 -13.34 -26.89
C VAL A 1066 -54.31 -12.76 -28.20
N GLY A 1067 -55.53 -13.11 -28.60
CA GLY A 1067 -56.15 -12.61 -29.84
C GLY A 1067 -55.49 -13.11 -31.13
N VAL A 1068 -54.75 -14.23 -31.06
CA VAL A 1068 -54.04 -14.83 -32.20
C VAL A 1068 -54.72 -16.13 -32.61
N LEU A 1069 -55.04 -16.27 -33.90
CA LEU A 1069 -55.61 -17.50 -34.44
C LEU A 1069 -54.52 -18.37 -35.07
N ALA A 1070 -54.20 -19.51 -34.45
CA ALA A 1070 -53.35 -20.53 -35.07
C ALA A 1070 -54.20 -21.44 -35.97
N ILE A 1071 -53.81 -21.58 -37.25
CA ILE A 1071 -54.54 -22.41 -38.21
C ILE A 1071 -54.26 -23.89 -37.91
N ASN A 1072 -55.31 -24.64 -37.56
CA ASN A 1072 -55.22 -26.08 -37.33
C ASN A 1072 -55.31 -26.84 -38.66
N MET A 1073 -54.21 -27.51 -39.06
CA MET A 1073 -54.14 -28.30 -40.30
C MET A 1073 -54.51 -29.78 -40.14
N SER A 1074 -55.09 -30.17 -39.00
CA SER A 1074 -55.46 -31.57 -38.79
C SER A 1074 -56.60 -31.99 -39.73
N LEU A 1075 -56.39 -33.12 -40.43
CA LEU A 1075 -57.40 -33.71 -41.31
C LEU A 1075 -58.69 -34.06 -40.57
N SER A 1076 -58.63 -34.29 -39.25
CA SER A 1076 -59.79 -34.56 -38.41
C SER A 1076 -60.75 -33.36 -38.30
N ILE A 1077 -60.24 -32.14 -38.10
CA ILE A 1077 -61.04 -30.90 -38.07
C ILE A 1077 -61.53 -30.59 -39.48
N ALA A 1078 -60.69 -30.72 -40.51
CA ALA A 1078 -61.10 -30.50 -41.89
C ALA A 1078 -62.25 -31.44 -42.32
N ALA A 1079 -62.18 -32.71 -41.95
CA ALA A 1079 -63.26 -33.68 -42.17
C ALA A 1079 -64.53 -33.33 -41.38
N THR A 1080 -64.39 -32.91 -40.13
CA THR A 1080 -65.51 -32.48 -39.28
C THR A 1080 -66.20 -31.24 -39.87
N VAL A 1081 -65.44 -30.22 -40.26
CA VAL A 1081 -65.96 -29.00 -40.90
C VAL A 1081 -66.60 -29.32 -42.25
N ALA A 1082 -65.98 -30.17 -43.08
CA ALA A 1082 -66.56 -30.60 -44.35
C ALA A 1082 -67.91 -31.34 -44.15
N SER A 1083 -68.02 -32.16 -43.11
CA SER A 1083 -69.29 -32.83 -42.76
C SER A 1083 -70.37 -31.84 -42.28
N ILE A 1084 -70.01 -30.86 -41.44
CA ILE A 1084 -70.93 -29.84 -40.94
C ILE A 1084 -71.39 -28.90 -42.06
N VAL A 1085 -70.47 -28.47 -42.93
CA VAL A 1085 -70.78 -27.64 -44.10
C VAL A 1085 -71.64 -28.40 -45.10
N GLY A 1086 -71.38 -29.70 -45.31
CA GLY A 1086 -72.22 -30.57 -46.13
C GLY A 1086 -73.66 -30.65 -45.60
N ILE A 1087 -73.83 -30.91 -44.30
CA ILE A 1087 -75.15 -30.97 -43.65
C ILE A 1087 -75.86 -29.61 -43.71
N GLY A 1088 -75.15 -28.51 -43.45
CA GLY A 1088 -75.71 -27.16 -43.54
C GLY A 1088 -76.15 -26.78 -44.96
N ALA A 1089 -75.34 -27.09 -45.97
CA ALA A 1089 -75.64 -26.81 -47.38
C ALA A 1089 -76.83 -27.65 -47.90
N GLU A 1090 -76.94 -28.92 -47.48
CA GLU A 1090 -78.08 -29.78 -47.81
C GLU A 1090 -79.40 -29.30 -47.19
N VAL A 1091 -79.36 -28.75 -45.97
CA VAL A 1091 -80.55 -28.24 -45.28
C VAL A 1091 -80.96 -26.84 -45.77
N TYR A 1092 -80.00 -25.97 -46.13
CA TYR A 1092 -80.29 -24.58 -46.53
C TYR A 1092 -80.82 -24.45 -47.98
N TYR A 1093 -80.54 -25.41 -48.86
CA TYR A 1093 -80.98 -25.38 -50.27
C TYR A 1093 -82.40 -25.92 -50.51
N PHE A 1094 -83.05 -26.51 -49.50
CA PHE A 1094 -84.44 -26.96 -49.62
C PHE A 1094 -85.43 -25.80 -49.40
N LEU A 1095 -85.81 -25.14 -50.49
CA LEU A 1095 -87.10 -24.47 -50.59
C LEU A 1095 -88.20 -25.54 -50.68
N ILE A 1096 -88.82 -25.87 -49.54
CA ILE A 1096 -90.04 -26.69 -49.51
C ILE A 1096 -91.20 -25.85 -50.07
N THR A 1097 -91.78 -26.30 -51.19
CA THR A 1097 -93.00 -25.73 -51.79
C THR A 1097 -94.24 -26.19 -51.04
N TYR A 1098 -95.01 -25.26 -50.48
CA TYR A 1098 -96.43 -25.47 -50.14
C TYR A 1098 -97.29 -24.86 -51.26
N SER A 1099 -98.13 -25.67 -51.91
CA SER A 1099 -99.17 -25.15 -52.80
C SER A 1099 -100.45 -26.01 -52.80
N TRP A 1100 -101.56 -25.31 -52.49
CA TRP A 1100 -102.98 -25.57 -52.78
C TRP A 1100 -103.78 -26.57 -51.93
N TYR A 1101 -104.69 -26.08 -51.06
CA TYR A 1101 -106.11 -25.88 -51.41
C TYR A 1101 -106.93 -25.17 -50.30
N ILE A 1102 -107.97 -24.47 -50.76
CA ILE A 1102 -108.92 -23.57 -50.09
C ILE A 1102 -109.97 -24.31 -49.23
N CYS A 1103 -110.28 -23.82 -48.02
CA CYS A 1103 -111.66 -23.51 -47.59
C CYS A 1103 -111.76 -22.67 -46.28
N ARG A 1104 -112.43 -21.53 -46.45
CA ARG A 1104 -113.13 -20.65 -45.50
C ARG A 1104 -113.62 -21.29 -44.18
N ASN A 1105 -113.51 -20.53 -43.07
CA ASN A 1105 -114.60 -19.91 -42.29
C ASN A 1105 -114.05 -19.45 -40.92
N THR A 1106 -113.89 -18.14 -40.66
CA THR A 1106 -114.84 -17.16 -40.09
C THR A 1106 -114.66 -16.92 -38.59
N PHE A 1107 -114.47 -15.63 -38.29
CA PHE A 1107 -115.06 -14.83 -37.20
C PHE A 1107 -114.42 -14.81 -35.78
N ILE A 1108 -113.94 -13.59 -35.47
CA ILE A 1108 -114.05 -12.81 -34.22
C ILE A 1108 -113.39 -13.37 -32.95
N SER A 1109 -112.21 -12.84 -32.61
CA SER A 1109 -111.96 -11.88 -31.51
C SER A 1109 -110.46 -11.65 -31.37
#